data_AF-A0AAD3AY62-F1
#
_entry.id   AF-A0AAD3AY62-F1
#
_cell.length_a   1.000
_cell.length_b   1.000
_cell.length_c   1.000
_cell.angle_alpha   90.00
_cell.angle_beta   90.00
_cell.angle_gamma   90.00
#
_symmetry.space_group_name_H-M   'P 1'
#
loop_
_entity.id
_entity.type
_entity.pdbx_description
1 polymer ?
#
loop_
_entity_poly.entity_id
_entity_poly.type
_entity_poly.pdbx_seq_one_letter_code
_entity_poly.pdbx_strand_id
1 'polypeptide(L)'
;MSESAAGISVSKPQNIWKRQVKVNLRSLFSTLGKAALNGAFLQWDDLAENGVEVLDDLGLSRTPGELAGLLIIRSLMEAMKGLLKSNADLLPQEVEKLPLKELYRQITDFLEEPELILDQDFFEHPERLPIVAPIQAAFLRWLTTNNLITNSQEAQSLSNRLPAYFVLALQEQWKDKRDEYSLLLDEIDTPFNNAWKRERGWLHYRAWLQKQIDEPIFWETFSLKQIYVPLRGFYEEEKKATTDTDYHREPSFKRIVIKLQEQLETWLEAAKSDDAIRLLTGGPGSGKSSFCKVFAAQQARLEKQVLYIPLHRLSFSTDLVTAVKTFVQHDGFLPENPLEPRDQDLKLLIIFDGLDELSMQGKIAQEVAQNFVNEVRDQVKSFNQNKTRLQVLISGRDVVVQSNKNNFKKPQQIITILPYWVGKSDNFSDVDNLLKVDQRHQWWRQYGQAKGKNYAQLPPELSGENLQEITAQPLLNYLIALTFERGEVQFSQETNLNNIYENLLKAVYERGYEKNSPGHRAIEGITEKDFVLILMEIALSCWHGNGRTTTVREIEEHCENNGLKNLLKNFQDSFQSDSQGSITRLLTAFYFRESGDLRGSEKTFEFTHKSFGEYLTARRIVDRVKQIHKKLQDSENDYDNDYDPRQALIAWATLCGPTAIDEYLFRFIVNQMQLQSPDEVKQWQKTLGHLIKYLLVKGMPMEGLKNRPNFQEEMRQARNAEEALLAVFNACGRVTEEIFPIQWPSPEAFGNWLARLQGQRIDLEFMLVLDCLSFLDLQNCLLIHRDLGGANLEGANLEGANLEGANLEGANLKGANLEGANLYGADLYGAFLEGANLERANLEGANLEGANLEGANLYGANLYGAFLEGVNFKDANVKGTILDTEVKTE
;
A
#
# COMPACT_ATOMS: atom_id res chain seq x y z
N MET A 1 17.59 44.46 -36.56
CA MET A 1 16.34 45.24 -36.66
C MET A 1 15.22 44.25 -36.37
N SER A 2 14.46 44.49 -35.30
CA SER A 2 13.41 43.61 -34.81
C SER A 2 12.22 43.61 -35.77
N GLU A 3 11.99 42.49 -36.45
CA GLU A 3 10.68 42.23 -37.07
C GLU A 3 9.66 42.16 -35.93
N SER A 4 8.74 43.13 -35.89
CA SER A 4 7.60 43.11 -34.99
C SER A 4 6.75 41.89 -35.32
N ALA A 5 6.70 40.89 -34.44
CA ALA A 5 5.74 39.80 -34.54
C ALA A 5 4.33 40.41 -34.62
N ALA A 6 3.63 40.16 -35.73
CA ALA A 6 2.25 40.57 -35.90
C ALA A 6 1.39 39.76 -34.93
N GLY A 7 0.99 40.37 -33.82
CA GLY A 7 0.08 39.77 -32.84
C GLY A 7 -1.30 40.44 -32.89
N ILE A 8 -2.35 39.68 -32.65
CA ILE A 8 -3.73 40.18 -32.67
C ILE A 8 -4.05 40.79 -31.31
N SER A 9 -4.37 42.09 -31.27
CA SER A 9 -4.88 42.74 -30.06
C SER A 9 -6.25 42.17 -29.71
N VAL A 10 -6.40 41.58 -28.52
CA VAL A 10 -7.68 41.07 -28.03
C VAL A 10 -8.62 42.24 -27.78
N SER A 11 -9.86 42.15 -28.25
CA SER A 11 -10.86 43.22 -28.07
C SER A 11 -12.24 42.65 -27.75
N LYS A 12 -13.02 43.38 -26.95
CA LYS A 12 -14.41 43.01 -26.63
C LYS A 12 -15.27 42.91 -27.89
N PRO A 13 -16.23 41.98 -27.96
CA PRO A 13 -17.31 42.02 -28.94
C PRO A 13 -18.14 43.32 -28.79
N GLN A 14 -17.87 44.35 -29.60
CA GLN A 14 -18.39 45.71 -29.35
C GLN A 14 -19.90 45.87 -29.59
N ASN A 15 -20.56 44.88 -30.21
CA ASN A 15 -21.98 44.98 -30.61
C ASN A 15 -23.03 44.56 -29.58
N ILE A 16 -22.65 44.08 -28.39
CA ILE A 16 -23.62 43.47 -27.45
C ILE A 16 -24.42 44.51 -26.63
N TRP A 17 -23.92 45.76 -26.48
CA TRP A 17 -24.54 46.74 -25.57
C TRP A 17 -25.22 47.94 -26.26
N LYS A 18 -24.98 48.19 -27.56
CA LYS A 18 -25.59 49.33 -28.28
C LYS A 18 -26.92 49.02 -28.95
N ARG A 19 -27.31 47.76 -29.07
CA ARG A 19 -28.69 47.39 -29.42
C ARG A 19 -29.38 46.92 -28.16
N GLN A 20 -30.59 47.43 -27.88
CA GLN A 20 -31.53 46.83 -26.92
C GLN A 20 -32.02 45.46 -27.43
N VAL A 21 -31.11 44.54 -27.76
CA VAL A 21 -31.44 43.14 -27.87
C VAL A 21 -31.56 42.64 -26.43
N LYS A 22 -32.70 42.05 -26.08
CA LYS A 22 -32.86 41.26 -24.85
C LYS A 22 -31.96 40.04 -24.93
N VAL A 23 -30.65 40.23 -24.93
CA VAL A 23 -29.69 39.14 -24.93
C VAL A 23 -29.75 38.51 -23.55
N ASN A 24 -30.39 37.35 -23.47
CA ASN A 24 -30.52 36.62 -22.23
C ASN A 24 -29.25 35.79 -21.98
N LEU A 25 -28.06 36.41 -21.91
CA LEU A 25 -26.80 35.77 -21.45
C LEU A 25 -26.91 35.26 -20.00
N ARG A 26 -27.96 35.69 -19.30
CA ARG A 26 -28.48 35.07 -18.08
C ARG A 26 -28.77 33.58 -18.26
N SER A 27 -29.13 33.10 -19.46
CA SER A 27 -29.44 31.68 -19.74
C SER A 27 -28.20 30.79 -19.68
N LEU A 28 -27.06 31.20 -20.26
CA LEU A 28 -25.78 30.45 -20.27
C LEU A 28 -25.17 30.28 -18.87
N PHE A 29 -25.33 31.27 -17.98
CA PHE A 29 -24.86 31.19 -16.60
C PHE A 29 -25.93 30.69 -15.62
N SER A 30 -27.23 30.88 -15.90
CA SER A 30 -28.28 30.23 -15.10
C SER A 30 -28.38 28.71 -15.36
N THR A 31 -27.87 28.22 -16.49
CA THR A 31 -27.72 26.79 -16.79
C THR A 31 -26.54 26.13 -16.08
N LEU A 32 -25.44 26.88 -15.84
CA LEU A 32 -24.37 26.48 -14.91
C LEU A 32 -24.91 26.28 -13.48
N GLY A 33 -25.78 27.20 -13.02
CA GLY A 33 -26.51 27.07 -11.76
C GLY A 33 -27.50 25.89 -11.73
N LYS A 34 -28.21 25.64 -12.83
CA LYS A 34 -29.29 24.64 -12.89
C LYS A 34 -28.85 23.18 -13.06
N ALA A 35 -27.73 22.87 -13.70
CA ALA A 35 -27.29 21.46 -13.76
C ALA A 35 -26.33 21.03 -12.65
N ALA A 36 -25.70 21.99 -11.95
CA ALA A 36 -25.10 21.72 -10.65
C ALA A 36 -26.14 21.25 -9.62
N LEU A 37 -27.40 21.70 -9.76
CA LEU A 37 -28.52 21.42 -8.84
C LEU A 37 -29.15 20.02 -8.96
N ASN A 38 -29.13 19.39 -10.15
CA ASN A 38 -29.94 18.19 -10.42
C ASN A 38 -29.14 16.91 -10.71
N GLY A 39 -27.81 16.93 -10.62
CA GLY A 39 -26.95 15.78 -10.95
C GLY A 39 -27.02 15.32 -12.43
N ALA A 40 -27.78 16.03 -13.27
CA ALA A 40 -28.02 15.71 -14.67
C ALA A 40 -27.01 16.43 -15.58
N PHE A 41 -25.72 16.09 -15.46
CA PHE A 41 -24.65 16.59 -16.33
C PHE A 41 -24.85 16.25 -17.82
N LEU A 42 -25.75 15.31 -18.15
CA LEU A 42 -26.11 14.94 -19.52
C LEU A 42 -26.95 16.02 -20.26
N GLN A 43 -27.67 16.88 -19.54
CA GLN A 43 -28.40 18.02 -20.15
C GLN A 43 -27.48 19.19 -20.49
N TRP A 44 -26.19 19.14 -20.14
CA TRP A 44 -25.19 20.16 -20.50
C TRP A 44 -24.61 19.97 -21.91
N ASP A 45 -24.62 18.75 -22.47
CA ASP A 45 -24.04 18.46 -23.78
C ASP A 45 -24.97 18.91 -24.93
N ASP A 46 -26.30 18.71 -24.78
CA ASP A 46 -27.34 19.17 -25.74
C ASP A 46 -27.46 20.71 -25.85
N LEU A 47 -26.87 21.46 -24.93
CA LEU A 47 -26.97 22.94 -24.89
C LEU A 47 -25.68 23.64 -25.34
N ALA A 48 -24.54 22.93 -25.36
CA ALA A 48 -23.29 23.45 -25.92
C ALA A 48 -23.32 23.51 -27.46
N GLU A 49 -24.06 22.60 -28.11
CA GLU A 49 -24.38 22.67 -29.54
C GLU A 49 -25.28 23.87 -29.88
N ASN A 50 -26.23 24.21 -29.01
CA ASN A 50 -27.14 25.35 -29.18
C ASN A 50 -26.49 26.73 -28.99
N GLY A 51 -25.21 26.79 -28.64
CA GLY A 51 -24.43 28.03 -28.62
C GLY A 51 -24.24 28.67 -30.01
N VAL A 52 -24.42 27.90 -31.08
CA VAL A 52 -24.38 28.37 -32.48
C VAL A 52 -25.59 29.26 -32.80
N GLU A 53 -26.79 28.94 -32.31
CA GLU A 53 -28.00 29.74 -32.57
C GLU A 53 -27.98 31.09 -31.84
N VAL A 54 -27.28 31.19 -30.70
CA VAL A 54 -27.11 32.45 -29.95
C VAL A 54 -26.16 33.41 -30.67
N LEU A 55 -25.28 32.93 -31.57
CA LEU A 55 -24.29 33.75 -32.27
C LEU A 55 -24.87 34.48 -33.48
N ASP A 56 -25.80 33.85 -34.21
CA ASP A 56 -26.58 34.54 -35.24
C ASP A 56 -27.43 35.67 -34.65
N ASP A 57 -27.88 35.50 -33.40
CA ASP A 57 -28.62 36.51 -32.62
C ASP A 57 -27.74 37.64 -32.03
N LEU A 58 -26.42 37.48 -31.97
CA LEU A 58 -25.50 38.45 -31.33
C LEU A 58 -24.89 39.48 -32.30
N GLY A 59 -25.04 39.34 -33.61
CA GLY A 59 -24.64 40.35 -34.60
C GLY A 59 -23.18 40.83 -34.49
N LEU A 60 -22.28 39.97 -34.03
CA LEU A 60 -20.87 40.30 -33.86
C LEU A 60 -20.20 40.42 -35.23
N SER A 61 -19.48 41.53 -35.43
CA SER A 61 -18.52 41.66 -36.51
C SER A 61 -17.45 40.58 -36.35
N ARG A 62 -17.05 39.94 -37.44
CA ARG A 62 -16.03 38.89 -37.42
C ARG A 62 -14.62 39.48 -37.38
N THR A 63 -14.33 40.33 -36.39
CA THR A 63 -12.95 40.83 -36.24
C THR A 63 -12.09 39.80 -35.50
N PRO A 64 -10.82 39.61 -35.90
CA PRO A 64 -9.91 38.67 -35.25
C PRO A 64 -9.77 38.92 -33.75
N GLY A 65 -9.67 40.17 -33.30
CA GLY A 65 -9.60 40.52 -31.87
C GLY A 65 -10.82 40.08 -31.04
N GLU A 66 -12.02 40.10 -31.63
CA GLU A 66 -13.26 39.64 -30.98
C GLU A 66 -13.35 38.11 -30.89
N LEU A 67 -12.88 37.41 -31.93
CA LEU A 67 -12.78 35.94 -31.95
C LEU A 67 -11.73 35.42 -30.96
N ALA A 68 -10.61 36.13 -30.84
CA ALA A 68 -9.54 35.87 -29.87
C ALA A 68 -10.07 35.92 -28.43
N GLY A 69 -10.81 36.97 -28.07
CA GLY A 69 -11.44 37.09 -26.76
C GLY A 69 -12.48 36.01 -26.51
N LEU A 70 -13.27 35.65 -27.53
CA LEU A 70 -14.30 34.60 -27.43
C LEU A 70 -13.69 33.23 -27.13
N LEU A 71 -12.58 32.88 -27.79
CA LEU A 71 -11.86 31.65 -27.53
C LEU A 71 -11.40 31.58 -26.06
N ILE A 72 -10.69 32.60 -25.58
CA ILE A 72 -10.16 32.64 -24.21
C ILE A 72 -11.29 32.44 -23.19
N ILE A 73 -12.41 33.15 -23.36
CA ILE A 73 -13.58 33.03 -22.48
C ILE A 73 -14.14 31.61 -22.47
N ARG A 74 -14.36 31.01 -23.66
CA ARG A 74 -14.92 29.66 -23.76
C ARG A 74 -14.00 28.62 -23.11
N SER A 75 -12.71 28.72 -23.35
CA SER A 75 -11.71 27.81 -22.78
C SER A 75 -11.63 27.92 -21.26
N LEU A 76 -11.69 29.14 -20.70
CA LEU A 76 -11.76 29.34 -19.25
C LEU A 76 -13.05 28.78 -18.65
N MET A 77 -14.18 28.93 -19.34
CA MET A 77 -15.45 28.39 -18.89
C MET A 77 -15.44 26.85 -18.88
N GLU A 78 -14.96 26.21 -19.94
CA GLU A 78 -14.84 24.74 -19.99
C GLU A 78 -13.82 24.22 -18.96
N ALA A 79 -12.74 24.96 -18.71
CA ALA A 79 -11.78 24.63 -17.65
C ALA A 79 -12.42 24.65 -16.25
N MET A 80 -13.12 25.74 -15.90
CA MET A 80 -13.85 25.86 -14.63
C MET A 80 -14.94 24.79 -14.51
N LYS A 81 -15.65 24.51 -15.60
CA LYS A 81 -16.68 23.46 -15.69
C LYS A 81 -16.10 22.07 -15.39
N GLY A 82 -14.98 21.72 -16.02
CA GLY A 82 -14.28 20.46 -15.77
C GLY A 82 -13.81 20.32 -14.32
N LEU A 83 -13.33 21.41 -13.72
CA LEU A 83 -12.93 21.44 -12.30
C LEU A 83 -14.11 21.21 -11.36
N LEU A 84 -15.24 21.89 -11.59
CA LEU A 84 -16.44 21.74 -10.76
C LEU A 84 -17.08 20.36 -10.91
N LYS A 85 -17.19 19.84 -12.14
CA LYS A 85 -17.75 18.50 -12.41
C LYS A 85 -16.94 17.40 -11.72
N SER A 86 -15.62 17.51 -11.72
CA SER A 86 -14.73 16.53 -11.05
C SER A 86 -14.71 16.65 -9.52
N ASN A 87 -15.37 17.66 -8.94
CA ASN A 87 -15.37 17.95 -7.50
C ASN A 87 -16.79 18.29 -7.02
N ALA A 88 -17.80 17.67 -7.63
CA ALA A 88 -19.21 17.99 -7.40
C ALA A 88 -19.64 17.78 -5.93
N ASP A 89 -19.01 16.83 -5.23
CA ASP A 89 -19.31 16.50 -3.84
C ASP A 89 -18.99 17.61 -2.84
N LEU A 90 -18.10 18.54 -3.22
CA LEU A 90 -17.73 19.69 -2.38
C LEU A 90 -18.75 20.83 -2.47
N LEU A 91 -19.64 20.79 -3.47
CA LEU A 91 -20.61 21.84 -3.72
C LEU A 91 -21.88 21.58 -2.88
N PRO A 92 -22.54 22.63 -2.34
CA PRO A 92 -23.77 22.45 -1.58
C PRO A 92 -24.88 21.83 -2.44
N GLN A 93 -25.71 20.94 -1.86
CA GLN A 93 -26.82 20.30 -2.59
C GLN A 93 -27.96 21.27 -2.97
N GLU A 94 -28.07 22.41 -2.28
CA GLU A 94 -29.07 23.46 -2.54
C GLU A 94 -28.39 24.78 -2.94
N VAL A 95 -28.13 24.98 -4.22
CA VAL A 95 -27.60 26.26 -4.73
C VAL A 95 -28.55 26.86 -5.78
N GLU A 96 -29.71 27.33 -5.34
CA GLU A 96 -30.72 27.88 -6.27
C GLU A 96 -30.23 29.14 -7.04
N LYS A 97 -29.12 29.78 -6.65
CA LYS A 97 -28.54 30.94 -7.38
C LYS A 97 -27.02 31.06 -7.19
N LEU A 98 -26.21 30.32 -7.95
CA LEU A 98 -24.76 30.62 -8.06
C LEU A 98 -24.55 32.05 -8.59
N PRO A 99 -23.84 32.96 -7.89
CA PRO A 99 -23.62 34.33 -8.32
C PRO A 99 -22.48 34.40 -9.37
N LEU A 100 -22.73 33.84 -10.55
CA LEU A 100 -21.77 33.79 -11.67
C LEU A 100 -21.58 35.15 -12.36
N LYS A 101 -22.48 36.11 -12.11
CA LYS A 101 -22.43 37.45 -12.70
C LYS A 101 -21.15 38.21 -12.33
N GLU A 102 -20.69 38.04 -11.09
CA GLU A 102 -19.53 38.76 -10.57
C GLU A 102 -18.22 38.19 -11.15
N LEU A 103 -18.12 36.86 -11.23
CA LEU A 103 -16.99 36.17 -11.86
C LEU A 103 -16.91 36.50 -13.35
N TYR A 104 -18.04 36.50 -14.06
CA TYR A 104 -18.10 36.90 -15.47
C TYR A 104 -17.65 38.34 -15.69
N ARG A 105 -18.16 39.29 -14.89
CA ARG A 105 -17.77 40.69 -14.97
C ARG A 105 -16.25 40.84 -14.80
N GLN A 106 -15.67 40.19 -13.79
CA GLN A 106 -14.22 40.23 -13.58
C GLN A 106 -13.45 39.67 -14.78
N ILE A 107 -13.86 38.52 -15.34
CA ILE A 107 -13.22 37.95 -16.54
C ILE A 107 -13.31 38.91 -17.74
N THR A 108 -14.46 39.56 -17.95
CA THR A 108 -14.63 40.49 -19.07
C THR A 108 -13.88 41.80 -18.87
N ASP A 109 -13.78 42.31 -17.64
CA ASP A 109 -13.06 43.55 -17.34
C ASP A 109 -11.55 43.37 -17.56
N PHE A 110 -10.99 42.19 -17.24
CA PHE A 110 -9.57 41.90 -17.51
C PHE A 110 -9.25 41.75 -19.01
N LEU A 111 -10.23 41.42 -19.85
CA LEU A 111 -10.05 41.41 -21.31
C LEU A 111 -10.01 42.83 -21.91
N GLU A 112 -10.31 43.87 -21.14
CA GLU A 112 -10.25 45.27 -21.56
C GLU A 112 -8.89 45.94 -21.25
N GLU A 113 -7.95 45.22 -20.61
CA GLU A 113 -6.60 45.72 -20.38
C GLU A 113 -5.78 45.78 -21.69
N PRO A 114 -5.11 46.91 -22.00
CA PRO A 114 -4.55 47.21 -23.33
C PRO A 114 -3.30 46.41 -23.73
N GLU A 115 -2.93 45.36 -23.00
CA GLU A 115 -1.68 44.59 -23.21
C GLU A 115 -1.92 43.14 -23.67
N LEU A 116 -3.16 42.70 -23.91
CA LEU A 116 -3.45 41.34 -24.36
C LEU A 116 -3.27 41.17 -25.88
N ILE A 117 -2.15 40.57 -26.26
CA ILE A 117 -1.78 40.25 -27.64
C ILE A 117 -1.77 38.73 -27.80
N LEU A 118 -2.47 38.20 -28.80
CA LEU A 118 -2.31 36.82 -29.25
C LEU A 118 -1.18 36.75 -30.28
N ASP A 119 -0.03 36.26 -29.87
CA ASP A 119 1.13 35.99 -30.72
C ASP A 119 1.46 34.49 -30.71
N GLN A 120 2.61 34.12 -31.27
CA GLN A 120 3.06 32.74 -31.29
C GLN A 120 3.35 32.19 -29.86
N ASP A 121 3.89 33.03 -28.96
CA ASP A 121 4.21 32.64 -27.58
C ASP A 121 2.95 32.28 -26.79
N PHE A 122 1.81 32.95 -27.06
CA PHE A 122 0.51 32.56 -26.50
C PHE A 122 0.12 31.11 -26.81
N PHE A 123 0.34 30.64 -28.04
CA PHE A 123 -0.08 29.29 -28.43
C PHE A 123 0.82 28.21 -27.87
N GLU A 124 2.09 28.53 -27.67
CA GLU A 124 3.10 27.64 -27.08
C GLU A 124 3.00 27.61 -25.55
N HIS A 125 2.63 28.74 -24.93
CA HIS A 125 2.53 28.92 -23.47
C HIS A 125 1.28 29.69 -23.03
N PRO A 126 0.05 29.15 -23.24
CA PRO A 126 -1.18 29.87 -22.90
C PRO A 126 -1.32 30.18 -21.40
N GLU A 127 -0.64 29.41 -20.54
CA GLU A 127 -0.61 29.64 -19.10
C GLU A 127 0.13 30.93 -18.68
N ARG A 128 0.98 31.49 -19.54
CA ARG A 128 1.74 32.73 -19.27
C ARG A 128 0.95 34.00 -19.56
N LEU A 129 -0.25 33.86 -20.13
CA LEU A 129 -1.17 34.95 -20.32
C LEU A 129 -1.35 35.77 -19.03
N PRO A 130 -1.16 37.09 -19.08
CA PRO A 130 -1.35 37.96 -17.91
C PRO A 130 -2.73 37.81 -17.25
N ILE A 131 -3.74 37.37 -18.00
CA ILE A 131 -5.11 37.20 -17.53
C ILE A 131 -5.34 35.95 -16.65
N VAL A 132 -4.48 34.93 -16.74
CA VAL A 132 -4.73 33.64 -16.06
C VAL A 132 -4.64 33.75 -14.55
N ALA A 133 -3.60 34.42 -14.03
CA ALA A 133 -3.42 34.58 -12.57
C ALA A 133 -4.50 35.47 -11.91
N PRO A 134 -4.90 36.62 -12.49
CA PRO A 134 -6.04 37.39 -11.99
C PRO A 134 -7.36 36.62 -12.00
N ILE A 135 -7.62 35.81 -13.04
CA ILE A 135 -8.82 34.98 -13.13
C ILE A 135 -8.79 33.82 -12.13
N GLN A 136 -7.63 33.20 -11.91
CA GLN A 136 -7.43 32.22 -10.84
C GLN A 136 -7.77 32.82 -9.46
N ALA A 137 -7.30 34.03 -9.18
CA ALA A 137 -7.63 34.73 -7.94
C ALA A 137 -9.12 35.09 -7.85
N ALA A 138 -9.74 35.51 -8.96
CA ALA A 138 -11.19 35.76 -9.04
C ALA A 138 -12.01 34.48 -8.81
N PHE A 139 -11.58 33.36 -9.38
CA PHE A 139 -12.21 32.05 -9.22
C PHE A 139 -12.11 31.56 -7.78
N LEU A 140 -10.95 31.71 -7.14
CA LEU A 140 -10.78 31.42 -5.72
C LEU A 140 -11.70 32.27 -4.83
N ARG A 141 -11.76 33.58 -5.08
CA ARG A 141 -12.69 34.47 -4.36
C ARG A 141 -14.12 34.03 -4.57
N TRP A 142 -14.48 33.62 -5.78
CA TRP A 142 -15.83 33.14 -6.08
C TRP A 142 -16.19 31.86 -5.31
N LEU A 143 -15.27 30.89 -5.25
CA LEU A 143 -15.44 29.66 -4.47
C LEU A 143 -15.61 29.92 -2.96
N THR A 144 -14.93 30.95 -2.43
CA THR A 144 -14.90 31.24 -0.99
C THR A 144 -15.98 32.23 -0.52
N THR A 145 -16.33 33.26 -1.31
CA THR A 145 -17.19 34.39 -0.88
C THR A 145 -18.66 33.99 -0.63
N ASN A 146 -19.08 32.80 -1.08
CA ASN A 146 -20.46 32.33 -0.96
C ASN A 146 -20.59 30.99 -0.19
N ASN A 147 -19.55 30.57 0.56
CA ASN A 147 -19.48 29.25 1.18
C ASN A 147 -19.73 28.09 0.18
N LEU A 148 -19.34 28.25 -1.09
CA LEU A 148 -19.46 27.17 -2.08
C LEU A 148 -18.51 26.04 -1.77
N ILE A 149 -17.34 26.36 -1.23
CA ILE A 149 -16.44 25.41 -0.59
C ILE A 149 -16.08 26.01 0.77
N THR A 150 -16.46 25.32 1.85
CA THR A 150 -16.29 25.80 3.23
C THR A 150 -14.82 25.79 3.67
N ASN A 151 -14.03 24.85 3.14
CA ASN A 151 -12.60 24.77 3.40
C ASN A 151 -11.81 25.65 2.41
N SER A 152 -11.24 26.74 2.93
CA SER A 152 -10.44 27.68 2.14
C SER A 152 -9.26 27.04 1.38
N GLN A 153 -8.69 25.96 1.90
CA GLN A 153 -7.54 25.28 1.29
C GLN A 153 -7.96 24.33 0.18
N GLU A 154 -9.14 23.70 0.31
CA GLU A 154 -9.76 22.93 -0.79
C GLU A 154 -10.13 23.85 -1.95
N ALA A 155 -10.69 25.04 -1.66
CA ALA A 155 -10.97 26.06 -2.66
C ALA A 155 -9.69 26.57 -3.35
N GLN A 156 -8.61 26.79 -2.58
CA GLN A 156 -7.29 27.14 -3.10
C GLN A 156 -6.72 26.04 -4.00
N SER A 157 -6.82 24.78 -3.57
CA SER A 157 -6.36 23.62 -4.32
C SER A 157 -7.09 23.49 -5.66
N LEU A 158 -8.42 23.63 -5.65
CA LEU A 158 -9.23 23.61 -6.86
C LEU A 158 -8.87 24.75 -7.81
N SER A 159 -8.66 25.96 -7.29
CA SER A 159 -8.27 27.12 -8.09
C SER A 159 -6.87 26.97 -8.70
N ASN A 160 -5.92 26.39 -7.97
CA ASN A 160 -4.54 26.15 -8.46
C ASN A 160 -4.46 25.23 -9.67
N ARG A 161 -5.51 24.46 -9.96
CA ARG A 161 -5.60 23.56 -11.12
C ARG A 161 -6.15 24.27 -12.38
N LEU A 162 -6.73 25.46 -12.24
CA LEU A 162 -7.33 26.21 -13.35
C LEU A 162 -6.38 26.45 -14.52
N PRO A 163 -5.10 26.85 -14.33
CA PRO A 163 -4.20 27.08 -15.46
C PRO A 163 -3.99 25.84 -16.34
N ALA A 164 -3.79 24.66 -15.74
CA ALA A 164 -3.59 23.42 -16.50
C ALA A 164 -4.87 23.01 -17.27
N TYR A 165 -6.04 23.15 -16.62
CA TYR A 165 -7.33 22.89 -17.26
C TYR A 165 -7.63 23.88 -18.38
N PHE A 166 -7.24 25.15 -18.21
CA PHE A 166 -7.39 26.19 -19.22
C PHE A 166 -6.58 25.88 -20.48
N VAL A 167 -5.29 25.52 -20.33
CA VAL A 167 -4.45 25.16 -21.48
C VAL A 167 -5.05 23.99 -22.25
N LEU A 168 -5.52 22.94 -21.57
CA LEU A 168 -6.15 21.81 -22.24
C LEU A 168 -7.45 22.22 -22.96
N ALA A 169 -8.36 22.90 -22.26
CA ALA A 169 -9.63 23.35 -22.81
C ALA A 169 -9.43 24.31 -23.99
N LEU A 170 -8.36 25.10 -23.99
CA LEU A 170 -7.99 25.96 -25.10
C LEU A 170 -7.59 25.17 -26.33
N GLN A 171 -6.78 24.13 -26.17
CA GLN A 171 -6.39 23.27 -27.29
C GLN A 171 -7.58 22.44 -27.80
N GLU A 172 -8.46 21.95 -26.93
CA GLU A 172 -9.69 21.23 -27.30
C GLU A 172 -10.66 22.14 -28.08
N GLN A 173 -10.96 23.34 -27.57
CA GLN A 173 -11.82 24.31 -28.28
C GLN A 173 -11.26 24.68 -29.65
N TRP A 174 -9.93 24.85 -29.74
CA TRP A 174 -9.28 25.16 -31.01
C TRP A 174 -9.35 23.97 -32.00
N LYS A 175 -9.25 22.73 -31.51
CA LYS A 175 -9.33 21.51 -32.31
C LYS A 175 -10.75 21.26 -32.82
N ASP A 176 -11.74 21.32 -31.94
CA ASP A 176 -13.12 20.88 -32.21
C ASP A 176 -13.93 21.94 -32.98
N LYS A 177 -13.61 23.23 -32.80
CA LYS A 177 -14.34 24.35 -33.41
C LYS A 177 -13.50 25.15 -34.41
N ARG A 178 -12.60 24.46 -35.11
CA ARG A 178 -11.61 25.07 -36.01
C ARG A 178 -12.23 25.98 -37.08
N ASP A 179 -13.38 25.60 -37.63
CA ASP A 179 -14.06 26.36 -38.68
C ASP A 179 -14.60 27.72 -38.17
N GLU A 180 -15.02 27.78 -36.89
CA GLU A 180 -15.50 28.99 -36.23
C GLU A 180 -14.38 30.04 -36.05
N TYR A 181 -13.12 29.59 -35.94
CA TYR A 181 -11.95 30.44 -35.71
C TYR A 181 -11.07 30.62 -36.96
N SER A 182 -11.58 30.29 -38.15
CA SER A 182 -10.87 30.38 -39.43
C SER A 182 -10.25 31.77 -39.70
N LEU A 183 -10.93 32.85 -39.33
CA LEU A 183 -10.42 34.22 -39.51
C LEU A 183 -9.24 34.57 -38.59
N LEU A 184 -9.11 33.91 -37.43
CA LEU A 184 -7.89 34.00 -36.62
C LEU A 184 -6.72 33.26 -37.28
N LEU A 185 -7.02 32.16 -37.97
CA LEU A 185 -6.02 31.35 -38.67
C LEU A 185 -5.44 32.09 -39.89
N ASP A 186 -6.28 32.86 -40.58
CA ASP A 186 -5.87 33.64 -41.77
C ASP A 186 -4.96 34.84 -41.41
N GLU A 187 -5.02 35.35 -40.17
CA GLU A 187 -4.26 36.53 -39.73
C GLU A 187 -2.95 36.20 -38.99
N ILE A 188 -2.82 34.98 -38.47
CA ILE A 188 -1.62 34.46 -37.79
C ILE A 188 -0.63 33.79 -38.78
N ASP A 189 -1.00 33.74 -40.07
CA ASP A 189 -0.28 33.21 -41.25
C ASP A 189 0.86 32.20 -40.97
N THR A 190 0.55 30.91 -41.08
CA THR A 190 1.43 29.99 -41.82
C THR A 190 0.58 28.95 -42.57
N PRO A 191 0.91 28.64 -43.84
CA PRO A 191 0.17 27.66 -44.64
C PRO A 191 0.22 26.29 -43.97
N PHE A 192 -0.94 25.65 -43.84
CA PHE A 192 -1.14 24.34 -43.22
C PHE A 192 -0.21 23.26 -43.77
N ASN A 193 0.97 23.11 -43.18
CA ASN A 193 1.85 21.98 -43.42
C ASN A 193 1.66 20.94 -42.30
N ASN A 194 1.85 19.66 -42.60
CA ASN A 194 1.66 18.57 -41.63
C ASN A 194 2.55 18.72 -40.37
N ALA A 195 3.68 19.44 -40.49
CA ALA A 195 4.58 19.79 -39.39
C ALA A 195 3.89 20.59 -38.26
N TRP A 196 3.06 21.58 -38.59
CA TRP A 196 2.37 22.41 -37.59
C TRP A 196 1.26 21.64 -36.86
N LYS A 197 0.52 20.77 -37.58
CA LYS A 197 -0.47 19.88 -36.95
C LYS A 197 0.17 18.93 -35.93
N ARG A 198 1.39 18.46 -36.23
CA ARG A 198 2.15 17.57 -35.36
C ARG A 198 2.66 18.27 -34.11
N GLU A 199 3.25 19.45 -34.27
CA GLU A 199 3.69 20.29 -33.14
C GLU A 199 2.54 20.63 -32.19
N ARG A 200 1.36 20.97 -32.75
CA ARG A 200 0.16 21.20 -31.94
C ARG A 200 -0.40 19.96 -31.27
N GLY A 201 -0.31 18.80 -31.91
CA GLY A 201 -0.63 17.52 -31.26
C GLY A 201 0.24 17.28 -30.02
N TRP A 202 1.54 17.58 -30.11
CA TRP A 202 2.45 17.48 -28.97
C TRP A 202 2.16 18.50 -27.86
N LEU A 203 1.81 19.74 -28.21
CA LEU A 203 1.37 20.74 -27.24
C LEU A 203 0.10 20.29 -26.50
N HIS A 204 -0.88 19.75 -27.24
CA HIS A 204 -2.10 19.20 -26.66
C HIS A 204 -1.79 18.01 -25.73
N TYR A 205 -0.96 17.07 -26.17
CA TYR A 205 -0.56 15.93 -25.35
C TYR A 205 0.22 16.34 -24.09
N ARG A 206 1.09 17.34 -24.19
CA ARG A 206 1.79 17.94 -23.04
C ARG A 206 0.80 18.54 -22.04
N ALA A 207 -0.20 19.28 -22.52
CA ALA A 207 -1.25 19.84 -21.66
C ALA A 207 -2.04 18.74 -20.95
N TRP A 208 -2.36 17.66 -21.67
CA TRP A 208 -3.00 16.47 -21.10
C TRP A 208 -2.13 15.84 -19.98
N LEU A 209 -0.82 15.65 -20.21
CA LEU A 209 0.10 15.14 -19.18
C LEU A 209 0.15 16.03 -17.93
N GLN A 210 0.14 17.37 -18.10
CA GLN A 210 0.08 18.28 -16.94
C GLN A 210 -1.24 18.10 -16.17
N LYS A 211 -2.37 18.00 -16.88
CA LYS A 211 -3.67 17.74 -16.24
C LYS A 211 -3.66 16.43 -15.44
N GLN A 212 -3.05 15.37 -15.95
CA GLN A 212 -3.01 14.06 -15.25
C GLN A 212 -2.34 14.11 -13.86
N ILE A 213 -1.34 14.97 -13.67
CA ILE A 213 -0.70 15.15 -12.34
C ILE A 213 -1.41 16.18 -11.46
N ASP A 214 -2.27 17.00 -12.07
CA ASP A 214 -3.14 17.99 -11.42
C ASP A 214 -4.55 17.42 -11.17
N GLU A 215 -4.81 16.16 -11.49
CA GLU A 215 -6.05 15.47 -11.15
C GLU A 215 -6.11 15.10 -9.65
N PRO A 216 -7.32 15.12 -9.05
CA PRO A 216 -7.60 14.62 -7.71
C PRO A 216 -7.02 13.22 -7.48
N ILE A 217 -6.36 13.02 -6.34
CA ILE A 217 -6.00 11.66 -5.92
C ILE A 217 -7.05 11.14 -4.95
N PHE A 218 -7.53 9.90 -5.13
CA PHE A 218 -8.36 9.22 -4.12
C PHE A 218 -9.53 10.06 -3.59
N TRP A 219 -10.27 10.71 -4.49
CA TRP A 219 -11.42 11.61 -4.17
C TRP A 219 -11.06 12.83 -3.31
N GLU A 220 -9.78 13.15 -3.19
CA GLU A 220 -9.29 14.35 -2.51
C GLU A 220 -9.30 15.58 -3.42
N THR A 221 -9.37 16.76 -2.81
CA THR A 221 -9.39 18.03 -3.55
C THR A 221 -8.00 18.43 -4.06
N PHE A 222 -6.95 17.81 -3.53
CA PHE A 222 -5.56 18.02 -3.92
C PHE A 222 -5.07 16.96 -4.89
N SER A 223 -4.05 17.34 -5.67
CA SER A 223 -3.49 16.56 -6.76
C SER A 223 -2.21 15.82 -6.37
N LEU A 224 -1.81 14.88 -7.23
CA LEU A 224 -0.54 14.16 -7.10
C LEU A 224 0.64 15.12 -6.97
N LYS A 225 0.65 16.16 -7.80
CA LYS A 225 1.70 17.18 -7.79
C LYS A 225 1.88 17.87 -6.43
N GLN A 226 0.81 18.06 -5.66
CA GLN A 226 0.86 18.76 -4.36
C GLN A 226 1.50 17.92 -3.26
N ILE A 227 1.31 16.60 -3.29
CA ILE A 227 1.79 15.68 -2.24
C ILE A 227 2.91 14.74 -2.70
N TYR A 228 3.46 14.96 -3.90
CA TYR A 228 4.51 14.13 -4.46
C TYR A 228 5.86 14.44 -3.80
N VAL A 229 6.51 13.37 -3.30
CA VAL A 229 7.89 13.40 -2.82
C VAL A 229 8.78 12.69 -3.83
N PRO A 230 9.90 13.31 -4.27
CA PRO A 230 10.83 12.68 -5.20
C PRO A 230 11.34 11.33 -4.67
N LEU A 231 11.17 10.27 -5.45
CA LEU A 231 11.54 8.93 -5.03
C LEU A 231 13.06 8.71 -5.08
N ARG A 232 13.53 7.86 -4.17
CA ARG A 232 14.88 7.29 -4.20
C ARG A 232 14.81 5.89 -4.81
N GLY A 233 15.92 5.41 -5.32
CA GLY A 233 16.04 4.04 -5.78
C GLY A 233 17.42 3.48 -5.50
N PHE A 234 17.62 2.22 -5.85
CA PHE A 234 18.93 1.61 -5.90
C PHE A 234 19.09 0.73 -7.14
N TYR A 235 20.34 0.50 -7.52
CA TYR A 235 20.69 -0.54 -8.48
C TYR A 235 21.75 -1.46 -7.87
N GLU A 236 21.87 -2.66 -8.40
CA GLU A 236 22.85 -3.66 -7.97
C GLU A 236 24.12 -3.57 -8.82
N GLU A 237 25.27 -3.65 -8.16
CA GLU A 237 26.58 -3.78 -8.79
C GLU A 237 27.31 -5.00 -8.19
N GLU A 238 27.91 -5.83 -9.03
CA GLU A 238 28.63 -7.04 -8.60
C GLU A 238 29.92 -6.67 -7.85
N LYS A 239 30.17 -7.25 -6.67
CA LYS A 239 31.45 -7.06 -5.97
C LYS A 239 32.55 -7.79 -6.75
N LYS A 240 33.59 -7.06 -7.14
CA LYS A 240 34.81 -7.66 -7.70
C LYS A 240 35.47 -8.53 -6.62
N ALA A 241 35.72 -9.81 -6.93
CA ALA A 241 36.45 -10.72 -6.05
C ALA A 241 37.84 -10.13 -5.74
N THR A 242 38.16 -9.98 -4.45
CA THR A 242 39.42 -9.37 -4.00
C THR A 242 40.48 -10.40 -3.63
N THR A 243 40.15 -11.70 -3.59
CA THR A 243 41.07 -12.80 -3.27
C THR A 243 40.70 -14.10 -4.00
N ASP A 244 41.70 -14.89 -4.41
CA ASP A 244 41.58 -16.17 -5.14
C ASP A 244 40.79 -17.29 -4.42
N THR A 245 40.40 -17.08 -3.16
CA THR A 245 39.64 -18.06 -2.34
C THR A 245 38.12 -17.93 -2.43
N ASP A 246 37.57 -16.98 -3.19
CA ASP A 246 36.12 -16.69 -3.22
C ASP A 246 35.34 -17.38 -4.35
N TYR A 247 35.97 -18.23 -5.17
CA TYR A 247 35.35 -18.87 -6.35
C TYR A 247 34.21 -19.87 -6.06
N HIS A 248 33.92 -20.17 -4.79
CA HIS A 248 32.82 -21.04 -4.36
C HIS A 248 31.69 -20.33 -3.60
N ARG A 249 31.67 -18.99 -3.53
CA ARG A 249 30.56 -18.23 -2.95
C ARG A 249 29.64 -17.68 -4.05
N GLU A 250 28.33 -17.67 -3.78
CA GLU A 250 27.34 -16.99 -4.62
C GLU A 250 27.76 -15.53 -4.88
N PRO A 251 27.48 -14.97 -6.06
CA PRO A 251 27.87 -13.60 -6.41
C PRO A 251 27.30 -12.62 -5.39
N SER A 252 28.18 -11.88 -4.72
CA SER A 252 27.77 -10.88 -3.73
C SER A 252 27.59 -9.51 -4.41
N PHE A 253 26.39 -8.94 -4.29
CA PHE A 253 26.05 -7.65 -4.89
C PHE A 253 26.12 -6.51 -3.87
N LYS A 254 26.50 -5.32 -4.34
CA LYS A 254 26.44 -4.05 -3.61
C LYS A 254 25.23 -3.26 -4.13
N ARG A 255 24.35 -2.80 -3.22
CA ARG A 255 23.19 -1.96 -3.59
C ARG A 255 23.58 -0.50 -3.51
N ILE A 256 23.59 0.22 -4.63
CA ILE A 256 23.98 1.64 -4.68
C ILE A 256 22.74 2.52 -4.69
N VAL A 257 22.61 3.38 -3.69
CA VAL A 257 21.46 4.29 -3.53
C VAL A 257 21.61 5.49 -4.44
N ILE A 258 20.52 5.90 -5.07
CA ILE A 258 20.46 7.01 -6.02
C ILE A 258 19.20 7.86 -5.82
N LYS A 259 19.29 9.12 -6.21
CA LYS A 259 18.11 9.94 -6.49
C LYS A 259 17.56 9.54 -7.86
N LEU A 260 16.36 8.97 -7.88
CA LEU A 260 15.82 8.31 -9.06
C LEU A 260 15.66 9.26 -10.25
N GLN A 261 15.12 10.46 -10.00
CA GLN A 261 14.88 11.46 -11.03
C GLN A 261 16.18 11.98 -11.66
N GLU A 262 17.14 12.43 -10.85
CA GLU A 262 18.44 12.95 -11.34
C GLU A 262 19.20 11.90 -12.16
N GLN A 263 19.14 10.63 -11.74
CA GLN A 263 19.75 9.53 -12.47
C GLN A 263 19.11 9.31 -13.86
N LEU A 264 17.79 9.35 -13.93
CA LEU A 264 17.07 9.16 -15.19
C LEU A 264 17.23 10.38 -16.12
N GLU A 265 17.29 11.60 -15.58
CA GLU A 265 17.59 12.81 -16.36
C GLU A 265 18.99 12.75 -16.97
N THR A 266 20.00 12.37 -16.18
CA THR A 266 21.38 12.15 -16.66
C THR A 266 21.43 11.09 -17.77
N TRP A 267 20.65 10.02 -17.64
CA TRP A 267 20.52 8.98 -18.65
C TRP A 267 19.87 9.47 -19.95
N LEU A 268 18.80 10.28 -19.84
CA LEU A 268 18.14 10.89 -20.99
C LEU A 268 19.09 11.84 -21.75
N GLU A 269 19.91 12.60 -21.04
CA GLU A 269 20.88 13.52 -21.65
C GLU A 269 22.05 12.80 -22.30
N ALA A 270 22.57 11.75 -21.65
CA ALA A 270 23.67 10.95 -22.19
C ALA A 270 23.31 10.27 -23.52
N ALA A 271 22.03 9.92 -23.71
CA ALA A 271 21.46 9.39 -24.95
C ALA A 271 22.37 8.37 -25.66
N LYS A 272 22.85 7.36 -24.94
CA LYS A 272 23.72 6.30 -25.48
C LYS A 272 22.90 5.23 -26.18
N SER A 273 23.25 4.88 -27.42
CA SER A 273 22.47 3.95 -28.24
C SER A 273 22.48 2.51 -27.71
N ASP A 274 23.57 2.12 -27.07
CA ASP A 274 23.77 0.82 -26.42
C ASP A 274 23.19 0.77 -25.00
N ASP A 275 22.52 1.84 -24.54
CA ASP A 275 21.95 1.97 -23.21
C ASP A 275 20.65 2.78 -23.23
N ALA A 276 19.74 2.46 -24.15
CA ALA A 276 18.54 3.24 -24.40
C ALA A 276 17.28 2.73 -23.67
N ILE A 277 17.40 1.74 -22.78
CA ILE A 277 16.26 1.16 -22.05
C ILE A 277 16.54 1.16 -20.53
N ARG A 278 15.54 1.52 -19.74
CA ARG A 278 15.53 1.44 -18.28
C ARG A 278 14.30 0.68 -17.79
N LEU A 279 14.49 -0.18 -16.79
CA LEU A 279 13.42 -0.83 -16.06
C LEU A 279 13.34 -0.27 -14.65
N LEU A 280 12.17 0.25 -14.32
CA LEU A 280 11.84 0.74 -13.00
C LEU A 280 11.01 -0.31 -12.26
N THR A 281 11.49 -0.74 -11.11
CA THR A 281 10.88 -1.83 -10.37
C THR A 281 10.61 -1.50 -8.91
N GLY A 282 9.76 -2.31 -8.27
CA GLY A 282 9.36 -2.14 -6.88
C GLY A 282 7.99 -2.72 -6.57
N GLY A 283 7.68 -2.83 -5.28
CA GLY A 283 6.44 -3.40 -4.77
C GLY A 283 5.16 -2.62 -5.13
N PRO A 284 3.97 -3.20 -4.96
CA PRO A 284 2.69 -2.49 -5.05
C PRO A 284 2.67 -1.28 -4.10
N GLY A 285 2.00 -0.19 -4.48
CA GLY A 285 1.94 1.02 -3.64
C GLY A 285 3.26 1.80 -3.48
N SER A 286 4.37 1.33 -4.07
CA SER A 286 5.70 1.98 -3.99
C SER A 286 5.80 3.32 -4.72
N GLY A 287 4.80 3.67 -5.53
CA GLY A 287 4.77 4.92 -6.29
C GLY A 287 5.34 4.85 -7.71
N LYS A 288 5.57 3.65 -8.29
CA LYS A 288 6.04 3.49 -9.71
C LYS A 288 5.23 4.30 -10.71
N SER A 289 3.92 4.09 -10.75
CA SER A 289 3.04 4.76 -11.71
C SER A 289 2.92 6.25 -11.44
N SER A 290 2.88 6.65 -10.16
CA SER A 290 2.95 8.06 -9.76
C SER A 290 4.23 8.73 -10.24
N PHE A 291 5.38 8.05 -10.07
CA PHE A 291 6.67 8.50 -10.58
C PHE A 291 6.65 8.62 -12.10
N CYS A 292 6.21 7.59 -12.83
CA CYS A 292 6.16 7.61 -14.29
C CYS A 292 5.30 8.77 -14.82
N LYS A 293 4.13 9.02 -14.22
CA LYS A 293 3.26 10.16 -14.58
C LYS A 293 3.94 11.51 -14.32
N VAL A 294 4.49 11.69 -13.11
CA VAL A 294 5.17 12.94 -12.73
C VAL A 294 6.40 13.18 -13.59
N PHE A 295 7.22 12.15 -13.81
CA PHE A 295 8.40 12.22 -14.65
C PHE A 295 8.03 12.54 -16.11
N ALA A 296 7.00 11.89 -16.65
CA ALA A 296 6.51 12.20 -18.00
C ALA A 296 6.10 13.66 -18.16
N ALA A 297 5.29 14.16 -17.21
CA ALA A 297 4.83 15.54 -17.20
C ALA A 297 6.00 16.54 -17.05
N GLN A 298 6.98 16.25 -16.19
CA GLN A 298 8.15 17.11 -16.02
C GLN A 298 9.03 17.16 -17.28
N GLN A 299 9.33 16.01 -17.88
CA GLN A 299 10.13 15.96 -19.11
C GLN A 299 9.40 16.63 -20.28
N ALA A 300 8.08 16.46 -20.39
CA ALA A 300 7.26 17.19 -21.38
C ALA A 300 7.28 18.71 -21.16
N ARG A 301 7.37 19.17 -19.90
CA ARG A 301 7.52 20.59 -19.57
C ARG A 301 8.86 21.17 -20.03
N LEU A 302 9.91 20.35 -20.04
CA LEU A 302 11.23 20.68 -20.60
C LEU A 302 11.29 20.54 -22.13
N GLU A 303 10.14 20.56 -22.81
CA GLU A 303 10.00 20.47 -24.27
C GLU A 303 10.55 19.18 -24.89
N LYS A 304 10.79 18.15 -24.06
CA LYS A 304 11.11 16.82 -24.55
C LYS A 304 9.83 16.16 -25.07
N GLN A 305 9.94 15.41 -26.15
CA GLN A 305 8.81 14.63 -26.65
C GLN A 305 8.72 13.34 -25.85
N VAL A 306 7.65 13.23 -25.07
CA VAL A 306 7.43 12.13 -24.14
C VAL A 306 6.07 11.51 -24.41
N LEU A 307 6.02 10.20 -24.49
CA LEU A 307 4.79 9.43 -24.63
C LEU A 307 4.63 8.54 -23.40
N TYR A 308 3.62 8.81 -22.57
CA TYR A 308 3.27 7.99 -21.41
C TYR A 308 2.12 7.05 -21.78
N ILE A 309 2.36 5.74 -21.65
CA ILE A 309 1.44 4.69 -22.06
C ILE A 309 1.20 3.73 -20.89
N PRO A 310 0.02 3.78 -20.25
CA PRO A 310 -0.43 2.74 -19.35
C PRO A 310 -0.65 1.44 -20.14
N LEU A 311 0.04 0.37 -19.75
CA LEU A 311 0.09 -0.86 -20.54
C LEU A 311 -1.26 -1.59 -20.60
N HIS A 312 -2.13 -1.48 -19.59
CA HIS A 312 -3.50 -2.00 -19.66
C HIS A 312 -4.37 -1.37 -20.77
N ARG A 313 -3.97 -0.23 -21.35
CA ARG A 313 -4.71 0.42 -22.46
C ARG A 313 -4.23 -0.01 -23.84
N LEU A 314 -3.15 -0.79 -23.94
CA LEU A 314 -2.68 -1.31 -25.23
C LEU A 314 -3.38 -2.62 -25.58
N SER A 315 -3.69 -2.78 -26.87
CA SER A 315 -4.13 -4.05 -27.43
C SER A 315 -2.92 -4.82 -27.95
N PHE A 316 -2.74 -6.06 -27.49
CA PHE A 316 -1.57 -6.90 -27.81
C PHE A 316 -1.81 -7.90 -28.94
N SER A 317 -2.92 -7.75 -29.67
CA SER A 317 -3.20 -8.57 -30.87
C SER A 317 -2.41 -8.11 -32.11
N THR A 318 -1.68 -6.99 -32.02
CA THR A 318 -0.94 -6.35 -33.12
C THR A 318 0.49 -6.00 -32.71
N ASP A 319 1.38 -5.74 -33.65
CA ASP A 319 2.75 -5.28 -33.38
C ASP A 319 2.77 -3.94 -32.60
N LEU A 320 3.86 -3.67 -31.87
CA LEU A 320 4.03 -2.52 -30.98
C LEU A 320 3.83 -1.19 -31.70
N VAL A 321 4.29 -1.05 -32.93
CA VAL A 321 4.16 0.19 -33.70
C VAL A 321 2.69 0.46 -34.01
N THR A 322 1.94 -0.57 -34.40
CA THR A 322 0.48 -0.50 -34.61
C THR A 322 -0.28 -0.29 -33.30
N ALA A 323 0.13 -0.92 -32.20
CA ALA A 323 -0.50 -0.74 -30.89
C ALA A 323 -0.34 0.71 -30.39
N VAL A 324 0.87 1.26 -30.49
CA VAL A 324 1.14 2.67 -30.16
C VAL A 324 0.36 3.61 -31.08
N LYS A 325 0.29 3.33 -32.38
CA LYS A 325 -0.54 4.10 -33.33
C LYS A 325 -2.00 4.14 -32.90
N THR A 326 -2.56 2.98 -32.56
CA THR A 326 -3.96 2.87 -32.13
C THR A 326 -4.18 3.66 -30.84
N PHE A 327 -3.27 3.57 -29.87
CA PHE A 327 -3.35 4.33 -28.63
C PHE A 327 -3.36 5.85 -28.86
N VAL A 328 -2.41 6.37 -29.65
CA VAL A 328 -2.32 7.82 -29.87
C VAL A 328 -3.46 8.38 -30.72
N GLN A 329 -4.05 7.55 -31.58
CA GLN A 329 -5.18 7.91 -32.43
C GLN A 329 -6.54 7.77 -31.74
N HIS A 330 -6.72 6.78 -30.85
CA HIS A 330 -7.96 6.51 -30.14
C HIS A 330 -8.43 7.72 -29.32
N ASP A 331 -7.52 8.32 -28.56
CA ASP A 331 -7.82 9.50 -27.75
C ASP A 331 -7.64 10.82 -28.55
N GLY A 332 -7.28 10.71 -29.84
CA GLY A 332 -7.14 11.85 -30.75
C GLY A 332 -6.06 12.87 -30.37
N PHE A 333 -5.06 12.47 -29.58
CA PHE A 333 -4.02 13.37 -29.08
C PHE A 333 -2.99 13.72 -30.16
N LEU A 334 -2.48 12.72 -30.89
CA LEU A 334 -1.48 12.91 -31.93
C LEU A 334 -2.06 12.49 -33.29
N PRO A 335 -1.95 13.35 -34.33
CA PRO A 335 -2.47 13.04 -35.66
C PRO A 335 -1.66 11.95 -36.38
N GLU A 336 -0.39 11.78 -36.02
CA GLU A 336 0.57 10.85 -36.63
C GLU A 336 1.22 9.96 -35.56
N ASN A 337 1.65 8.75 -35.96
CA ASN A 337 2.36 7.84 -35.07
C ASN A 337 3.83 8.30 -34.90
N PRO A 338 4.29 8.61 -33.68
CA PRO A 338 5.68 9.02 -33.41
C PRO A 338 6.73 7.97 -33.76
N LEU A 339 6.33 6.69 -33.87
CA LEU A 339 7.17 5.57 -34.27
C LEU A 339 7.19 5.36 -35.81
N GLU A 340 6.72 6.29 -36.63
CA GLU A 340 6.89 6.18 -38.09
C GLU A 340 8.25 6.75 -38.57
N PRO A 341 8.96 6.12 -39.53
CA PRO A 341 10.38 6.40 -39.84
C PRO A 341 10.71 7.76 -40.50
N ARG A 342 9.77 8.70 -40.60
CA ARG A 342 9.88 9.86 -41.50
C ARG A 342 10.70 11.04 -40.95
N ASP A 343 10.83 11.17 -39.63
CA ASP A 343 11.52 12.30 -39.00
C ASP A 343 12.78 11.86 -38.24
N GLN A 344 13.93 11.99 -38.91
CA GLN A 344 15.22 11.47 -38.41
C GLN A 344 15.80 12.26 -37.23
N ASP A 345 15.26 13.45 -36.91
CA ASP A 345 15.78 14.31 -35.84
C ASP A 345 14.99 14.22 -34.53
N LEU A 346 13.85 13.53 -34.54
CA LEU A 346 13.03 13.32 -33.35
C LEU A 346 13.77 12.54 -32.26
N LYS A 347 13.85 13.11 -31.05
CA LYS A 347 14.22 12.41 -29.82
C LYS A 347 12.95 12.14 -29.00
N LEU A 348 12.57 10.88 -28.94
CA LEU A 348 11.36 10.41 -28.28
C LEU A 348 11.72 9.61 -27.02
N LEU A 349 11.07 9.96 -25.91
CA LEU A 349 11.00 9.14 -24.71
C LEU A 349 9.63 8.43 -24.67
N ILE A 350 9.62 7.11 -24.55
CA ILE A 350 8.39 6.36 -24.26
C ILE A 350 8.47 5.80 -22.85
N ILE A 351 7.42 6.03 -22.06
CA ILE A 351 7.27 5.50 -20.71
C ILE A 351 6.10 4.52 -20.74
N PHE A 352 6.42 3.22 -20.69
CA PHE A 352 5.44 2.16 -20.52
C PHE A 352 5.24 1.88 -19.04
N ASP A 353 4.01 2.04 -18.54
CA ASP A 353 3.69 1.90 -17.13
C ASP A 353 2.81 0.68 -16.89
N GLY A 354 3.21 -0.20 -15.97
CA GLY A 354 2.43 -1.38 -15.58
C GLY A 354 2.74 -2.65 -16.37
N LEU A 355 4.02 -3.03 -16.52
CA LEU A 355 4.40 -4.28 -17.19
C LEU A 355 3.78 -5.52 -16.52
N ASP A 356 3.55 -5.43 -15.21
CA ASP A 356 2.84 -6.43 -14.45
C ASP A 356 1.36 -6.58 -14.83
N GLU A 357 0.70 -5.53 -15.31
CA GLU A 357 -0.70 -5.58 -15.75
C GLU A 357 -0.86 -6.49 -16.98
N LEU A 358 0.18 -6.58 -17.81
CA LEU A 358 0.23 -7.50 -18.97
C LEU A 358 0.41 -8.96 -18.54
N SER A 359 1.03 -9.16 -17.39
CA SER A 359 1.31 -10.49 -16.85
C SER A 359 0.10 -11.11 -16.13
N MET A 360 -1.02 -10.40 -15.98
CA MET A 360 -2.16 -10.85 -15.16
C MET A 360 -3.05 -11.95 -15.78
N GLN A 361 -2.69 -12.52 -16.94
CA GLN A 361 -3.52 -13.48 -17.69
C GLN A 361 -2.91 -14.90 -17.85
N GLY A 362 -2.33 -15.48 -16.79
CA GLY A 362 -1.89 -16.89 -16.78
C GLY A 362 -0.52 -17.16 -17.43
N LYS A 363 -0.21 -18.43 -17.79
CA LYS A 363 1.13 -18.87 -18.30
C LYS A 363 1.59 -18.15 -19.57
N ILE A 364 0.64 -17.76 -20.43
CA ILE A 364 0.91 -16.96 -21.64
C ILE A 364 1.40 -15.56 -21.26
N ALA A 365 1.16 -15.07 -20.04
CA ALA A 365 1.31 -13.67 -19.69
C ALA A 365 2.74 -13.25 -19.23
N GLN A 366 3.53 -14.15 -18.65
CA GLN A 366 4.98 -13.90 -18.46
C GLN A 366 5.71 -13.90 -19.80
N GLU A 367 5.35 -14.82 -20.69
CA GLU A 367 5.81 -14.82 -22.08
C GLU A 367 5.38 -13.54 -22.79
N VAL A 368 4.15 -13.04 -22.59
CA VAL A 368 3.69 -11.75 -23.15
C VAL A 368 4.54 -10.59 -22.64
N ALA A 369 4.81 -10.49 -21.33
CA ALA A 369 5.69 -9.43 -20.81
C ALA A 369 7.12 -9.56 -21.34
N GLN A 370 7.65 -10.78 -21.43
CA GLN A 370 8.97 -11.08 -21.98
C GLN A 370 9.06 -10.75 -23.48
N ASN A 371 8.03 -11.10 -24.24
CA ASN A 371 7.89 -10.83 -25.66
C ASN A 371 7.74 -9.33 -25.90
N PHE A 372 6.97 -8.64 -25.08
CA PHE A 372 6.83 -7.19 -25.12
C PHE A 372 8.18 -6.49 -24.89
N VAL A 373 8.92 -6.88 -23.84
CA VAL A 373 10.27 -6.32 -23.58
C VAL A 373 11.23 -6.61 -24.73
N ASN A 374 11.16 -7.82 -25.31
CA ASN A 374 11.97 -8.18 -26.47
C ASN A 374 11.61 -7.33 -27.71
N GLU A 375 10.31 -7.16 -27.98
CA GLU A 375 9.82 -6.34 -29.08
C GLU A 375 10.22 -4.88 -28.93
N VAL A 376 10.06 -4.31 -27.73
CA VAL A 376 10.56 -2.96 -27.40
C VAL A 376 12.07 -2.87 -27.67
N ARG A 377 12.86 -3.85 -27.25
CA ARG A 377 14.31 -3.87 -27.49
C ARG A 377 14.65 -3.90 -28.97
N ASP A 378 13.93 -4.69 -29.76
CA ASP A 378 14.18 -4.83 -31.18
C ASP A 378 13.77 -3.55 -31.93
N GLN A 379 12.68 -2.90 -31.53
CA GLN A 379 12.32 -1.57 -32.02
C GLN A 379 13.37 -0.53 -31.64
N VAL A 380 13.79 -0.45 -30.37
CA VAL A 380 14.83 0.50 -29.92
C VAL A 380 16.12 0.32 -30.71
N LYS A 381 16.56 -0.91 -30.97
CA LYS A 381 17.72 -1.19 -31.83
C LYS A 381 17.52 -0.70 -33.26
N SER A 382 16.33 -0.92 -33.83
CA SER A 382 15.97 -0.47 -35.17
C SER A 382 15.98 1.07 -35.29
N PHE A 383 15.41 1.77 -34.30
CA PHE A 383 15.35 3.24 -34.28
C PHE A 383 16.68 3.91 -34.00
N ASN A 384 17.59 3.25 -33.25
CA ASN A 384 18.85 3.83 -32.79
C ASN A 384 20.09 3.41 -33.59
N GLN A 385 19.93 2.86 -34.81
CA GLN A 385 21.05 2.35 -35.63
C GLN A 385 22.19 3.36 -35.85
N ASN A 386 21.86 4.63 -36.11
CA ASN A 386 22.84 5.69 -36.42
C ASN A 386 23.00 6.72 -35.29
N LYS A 387 21.91 7.06 -34.61
CA LYS A 387 21.82 8.08 -33.56
C LYS A 387 20.75 7.66 -32.57
N THR A 388 20.94 7.93 -31.28
CA THR A 388 19.92 7.64 -30.27
C THR A 388 18.75 8.58 -30.45
N ARG A 389 17.61 8.01 -30.87
CA ARG A 389 16.36 8.70 -31.17
C ARG A 389 15.22 8.23 -30.28
N LEU A 390 15.27 6.99 -29.82
CA LEU A 390 14.27 6.40 -28.94
C LEU A 390 14.91 5.95 -27.64
N GLN A 391 14.42 6.46 -26.52
CA GLN A 391 14.72 5.95 -25.18
C GLN A 391 13.44 5.46 -24.53
N VAL A 392 13.51 4.34 -23.80
CA VAL A 392 12.33 3.69 -23.23
C VAL A 392 12.51 3.44 -21.74
N LEU A 393 11.53 3.87 -20.95
CA LEU A 393 11.38 3.53 -19.54
C LEU A 393 10.21 2.56 -19.40
N ILE A 394 10.42 1.42 -18.75
CA ILE A 394 9.38 0.43 -18.50
C ILE A 394 9.22 0.28 -16.99
N SER A 395 8.03 0.50 -16.46
CA SER A 395 7.70 0.26 -15.05
C SER A 395 7.08 -1.14 -14.89
N GLY A 396 7.39 -1.83 -13.80
CA GLY A 396 6.77 -3.12 -13.49
C GLY A 396 7.13 -3.65 -12.11
N ARG A 397 6.47 -4.71 -11.65
CA ARG A 397 6.83 -5.38 -10.38
C ARG A 397 8.13 -6.17 -10.50
N ASP A 398 8.79 -6.39 -9.35
CA ASP A 398 10.11 -7.04 -9.27
C ASP A 398 10.15 -8.37 -10.00
N VAL A 399 9.13 -9.21 -9.83
CA VAL A 399 9.02 -10.54 -10.47
C VAL A 399 9.09 -10.48 -12.00
N VAL A 400 8.33 -9.57 -12.61
CA VAL A 400 8.23 -9.46 -14.07
C VAL A 400 9.50 -8.84 -14.65
N VAL A 401 10.18 -8.01 -13.87
CA VAL A 401 11.47 -7.41 -14.24
C VAL A 401 12.63 -8.42 -14.05
N GLN A 402 12.56 -9.27 -13.03
CA GLN A 402 13.55 -10.31 -12.74
C GLN A 402 13.59 -11.39 -13.82
N SER A 403 12.43 -11.83 -14.34
CA SER A 403 12.39 -12.77 -15.47
C SER A 403 13.11 -12.22 -16.72
N ASN A 404 13.17 -10.90 -16.83
CA ASN A 404 13.85 -10.16 -17.89
C ASN A 404 15.32 -9.80 -17.57
N LYS A 405 15.85 -10.12 -16.38
CA LYS A 405 17.19 -9.67 -15.92
C LYS A 405 18.32 -10.09 -16.88
N ASN A 406 18.21 -11.27 -17.51
CA ASN A 406 19.18 -11.77 -18.48
C ASN A 406 19.32 -10.88 -19.74
N ASN A 407 18.31 -10.06 -20.06
CA ASN A 407 18.34 -9.13 -21.19
C ASN A 407 19.10 -7.82 -20.88
N PHE A 408 19.37 -7.52 -19.60
CA PHE A 408 19.93 -6.25 -19.14
C PHE A 408 21.20 -6.49 -18.32
N LYS A 409 22.35 -6.39 -18.98
CA LYS A 409 23.66 -6.76 -18.40
C LYS A 409 24.42 -5.59 -17.76
N LYS A 410 24.02 -4.34 -18.01
CA LYS A 410 24.73 -3.18 -17.46
C LYS A 410 24.16 -2.81 -16.09
N PRO A 411 25.02 -2.41 -15.14
CA PRO A 411 24.57 -1.74 -13.91
C PRO A 411 23.68 -0.54 -14.27
N GLN A 412 22.68 -0.23 -13.43
CA GLN A 412 21.72 0.88 -13.61
C GLN A 412 20.63 0.69 -14.68
N GLN A 413 20.63 -0.40 -15.45
CA GLN A 413 19.51 -0.69 -16.37
C GLN A 413 18.24 -1.11 -15.63
N ILE A 414 18.39 -1.73 -14.48
CA ILE A 414 17.31 -2.08 -13.56
C ILE A 414 17.48 -1.23 -12.31
N ILE A 415 16.45 -0.47 -11.96
CA ILE A 415 16.43 0.41 -10.81
C ILE A 415 15.23 0.04 -9.94
N THR A 416 15.47 -0.30 -8.67
CA THR A 416 14.44 -0.63 -7.69
C THR A 416 14.11 0.61 -6.84
N ILE A 417 12.83 0.95 -6.72
CA ILE A 417 12.35 2.07 -5.91
C ILE A 417 12.49 1.74 -4.42
N LEU A 418 12.99 2.72 -3.67
CA LEU A 418 13.07 2.66 -2.21
C LEU A 418 11.83 3.30 -1.56
N PRO A 419 11.41 2.80 -0.39
CA PRO A 419 10.38 3.45 0.41
C PRO A 419 10.84 4.83 0.96
N TYR A 420 9.89 5.58 1.54
CA TYR A 420 10.17 6.87 2.20
C TYR A 420 11.06 6.75 3.45
N TRP A 421 11.12 5.56 4.04
CA TRP A 421 12.00 5.26 5.17
C TRP A 421 12.62 3.87 5.02
N VAL A 422 13.91 3.76 5.30
CA VAL A 422 14.68 2.51 5.30
C VAL A 422 15.38 2.42 6.66
N GLY A 423 15.19 1.30 7.37
CA GLY A 423 15.78 1.09 8.70
C GLY A 423 17.31 0.88 8.67
N LYS A 424 17.91 0.68 9.85
CA LYS A 424 19.38 0.51 10.02
C LYS A 424 19.96 -0.79 9.43
N SER A 425 19.15 -1.60 8.74
CA SER A 425 19.50 -2.95 8.32
C SER A 425 19.33 -3.09 6.81
N ASP A 426 20.29 -2.58 6.04
CA ASP A 426 20.46 -3.02 4.67
C ASP A 426 21.89 -2.74 4.20
N ASN A 427 22.46 -3.67 3.43
CA ASN A 427 23.76 -3.58 2.78
C ASN A 427 23.76 -2.52 1.63
N PHE A 428 23.36 -1.29 1.93
CA PHE A 428 23.33 -0.16 1.01
C PHE A 428 24.64 0.64 1.02
N SER A 429 25.08 0.99 -0.17
CA SER A 429 26.13 1.98 -0.43
C SER A 429 25.48 3.33 -0.68
N ASP A 430 25.30 4.11 0.38
CA ASP A 430 24.65 5.42 0.33
C ASP A 430 25.68 6.56 0.43
N VAL A 431 26.33 6.86 -0.70
CA VAL A 431 27.42 7.86 -0.78
C VAL A 431 26.92 9.27 -0.45
N ASP A 432 25.70 9.59 -0.88
CA ASP A 432 25.08 10.90 -0.73
C ASP A 432 24.28 11.06 0.57
N ASN A 433 24.32 10.06 1.46
CA ASN A 433 23.56 10.02 2.72
C ASN A 433 22.04 10.21 2.53
N LEU A 434 21.49 9.72 1.42
CA LEU A 434 20.07 9.84 1.06
C LEU A 434 19.16 9.09 2.03
N LEU A 435 19.62 7.98 2.61
CA LEU A 435 18.86 7.16 3.56
C LEU A 435 18.78 7.75 4.96
N LYS A 436 19.65 8.72 5.30
CA LYS A 436 19.57 9.46 6.57
C LYS A 436 18.36 10.40 6.61
N VAL A 437 17.80 10.74 5.46
CA VAL A 437 16.65 11.65 5.35
C VAL A 437 15.35 10.84 5.42
N ASP A 438 14.50 11.18 6.39
CA ASP A 438 13.14 10.65 6.45
C ASP A 438 12.22 11.40 5.49
N GLN A 439 11.88 10.76 4.37
CA GLN A 439 11.00 11.36 3.35
C GLN A 439 9.54 11.43 3.81
N ARG A 440 9.15 10.70 4.87
CA ARG A 440 7.80 10.79 5.45
C ARG A 440 7.54 12.18 5.99
N HIS A 441 8.56 12.82 6.59
CA HIS A 441 8.43 14.20 7.10
C HIS A 441 8.08 15.20 6.00
N GLN A 442 8.73 15.08 4.84
CA GLN A 442 8.43 15.91 3.68
C GLN A 442 7.01 15.67 3.18
N TRP A 443 6.62 14.40 3.05
CA TRP A 443 5.29 14.02 2.60
C TRP A 443 4.20 14.59 3.52
N TRP A 444 4.35 14.45 4.84
CA TRP A 444 3.37 14.92 5.83
C TRP A 444 3.24 16.44 5.85
N ARG A 445 4.33 17.17 5.60
CA ARG A 445 4.29 18.62 5.44
C ARG A 445 3.47 19.02 4.21
N GLN A 446 3.70 18.37 3.07
CA GLN A 446 2.96 18.62 1.83
C GLN A 446 1.47 18.26 1.99
N TYR A 447 1.18 17.11 2.61
CA TYR A 447 -0.17 16.67 2.92
C TYR A 447 -0.89 17.66 3.85
N GLY A 448 -0.23 18.11 4.92
CA GLY A 448 -0.76 19.13 5.82
C GLY A 448 -1.10 20.43 5.08
N GLN A 449 -0.17 20.93 4.26
CA GLN A 449 -0.43 22.11 3.43
C GLN A 449 -1.63 21.93 2.51
N ALA A 450 -1.75 20.77 1.85
CA ALA A 450 -2.85 20.46 0.95
C ALA A 450 -4.21 20.38 1.67
N LYS A 451 -4.23 19.90 2.92
CA LYS A 451 -5.43 19.79 3.78
C LYS A 451 -5.73 21.03 4.62
N GLY A 452 -4.84 22.03 4.62
CA GLY A 452 -4.94 23.18 5.53
C GLY A 452 -4.62 22.87 6.99
N LYS A 453 -3.82 21.83 7.23
CA LYS A 453 -3.31 21.42 8.54
C LYS A 453 -1.85 21.83 8.69
N ASN A 454 -1.46 22.26 9.89
CA ASN A 454 -0.09 22.69 10.16
C ASN A 454 0.80 21.51 10.60
N TYR A 455 0.97 20.50 9.74
CA TYR A 455 1.95 19.43 9.98
C TYR A 455 3.35 19.90 9.57
N ALA A 456 4.27 20.00 10.53
CA ALA A 456 5.66 20.37 10.25
C ALA A 456 6.50 19.17 9.72
N GLN A 457 6.15 17.97 10.17
CA GLN A 457 6.78 16.67 9.89
C GLN A 457 5.79 15.54 10.17
N LEU A 458 6.23 14.29 10.09
CA LEU A 458 5.45 13.11 10.51
C LEU A 458 4.99 13.34 11.97
N PRO A 459 3.69 13.22 12.29
CA PRO A 459 3.21 13.30 13.66
C PRO A 459 4.02 12.36 14.59
N PRO A 460 4.52 12.83 15.74
CA PRO A 460 5.32 12.01 16.67
C PRO A 460 4.65 10.69 17.04
N GLU A 461 3.32 10.68 17.12
CA GLU A 461 2.48 9.52 17.41
C GLU A 461 2.63 8.41 16.35
N LEU A 462 3.00 8.77 15.12
CA LEU A 462 3.19 7.85 14.00
C LEU A 462 4.65 7.41 13.80
N SER A 463 5.56 7.90 14.66
CA SER A 463 7.00 7.61 14.55
C SER A 463 7.45 6.32 15.27
N GLY A 464 6.54 5.67 16.01
CA GLY A 464 6.82 4.44 16.75
C GLY A 464 7.30 3.30 15.84
N GLU A 465 8.16 2.42 16.37
CA GLU A 465 8.77 1.32 15.61
C GLU A 465 7.74 0.44 14.89
N ASN A 466 6.61 0.17 15.55
CA ASN A 466 5.51 -0.65 15.01
C ASN A 466 4.83 -0.04 13.78
N LEU A 467 4.96 1.28 13.58
CA LEU A 467 4.32 2.02 12.50
C LEU A 467 5.30 2.36 11.37
N GLN A 468 6.58 2.06 11.53
CA GLN A 468 7.60 2.41 10.54
C GLN A 468 7.37 1.70 9.20
N GLU A 469 7.09 0.40 9.21
CA GLU A 469 6.87 -0.38 7.98
C GLU A 469 5.68 0.18 7.17
N ILE A 470 4.57 0.47 7.85
CA ILE A 470 3.33 0.89 7.20
C ILE A 470 3.35 2.37 6.80
N THR A 471 4.10 3.23 7.49
CA THR A 471 4.30 4.64 7.09
C THR A 471 5.42 4.82 6.06
N ALA A 472 6.23 3.78 5.79
CA ALA A 472 7.34 3.87 4.86
C ALA A 472 6.91 3.86 3.38
N GLN A 473 5.78 3.23 3.03
CA GLN A 473 5.32 3.19 1.64
C GLN A 473 4.31 4.31 1.32
N PRO A 474 4.38 4.95 0.14
CA PRO A 474 3.52 6.08 -0.21
C PRO A 474 2.02 5.83 -0.04
N LEU A 475 1.52 4.70 -0.53
CA LEU A 475 0.08 4.38 -0.49
C LEU A 475 -0.40 4.12 0.94
N LEU A 476 0.31 3.28 1.70
CA LEU A 476 -0.08 3.02 3.09
C LEU A 476 0.07 4.25 3.97
N ASN A 477 1.12 5.04 3.80
CA ASN A 477 1.31 6.29 4.52
C ASN A 477 0.16 7.27 4.26
N TYR A 478 -0.32 7.36 3.01
CA TYR A 478 -1.53 8.13 2.69
C TYR A 478 -2.75 7.60 3.42
N LEU A 479 -2.98 6.28 3.40
CA LEU A 479 -4.15 5.72 4.08
C LEU A 479 -4.11 5.94 5.60
N ILE A 480 -2.94 5.78 6.23
CA ILE A 480 -2.75 6.09 7.65
C ILE A 480 -3.04 7.56 7.93
N ALA A 481 -2.59 8.46 7.06
CA ALA A 481 -2.83 9.89 7.25
C ALA A 481 -4.32 10.21 7.34
N LEU A 482 -5.14 9.50 6.58
CA LEU A 482 -6.58 9.71 6.58
C LEU A 482 -7.25 9.14 7.83
N THR A 483 -6.82 7.97 8.29
CA THR A 483 -7.28 7.41 9.58
C THR A 483 -6.88 8.33 10.73
N PHE A 484 -5.67 8.89 10.68
CA PHE A 484 -5.17 9.88 11.64
C PHE A 484 -6.02 11.14 11.65
N GLU A 485 -6.40 11.67 10.48
CA GLU A 485 -7.25 12.87 10.40
C GLU A 485 -8.69 12.65 10.87
N ARG A 486 -9.26 11.46 10.66
CA ARG A 486 -10.61 11.12 11.15
C ARG A 486 -10.68 11.09 12.68
N GLY A 487 -9.53 10.95 13.37
CA GLY A 487 -9.47 10.86 14.83
C GLY A 487 -10.12 9.58 15.39
N GLU A 488 -10.36 8.59 14.54
CA GLU A 488 -10.99 7.31 14.89
C GLU A 488 -10.05 6.40 15.71
N VAL A 489 -8.73 6.65 15.63
CA VAL A 489 -7.69 5.91 16.36
C VAL A 489 -6.76 6.88 17.08
N GLN A 490 -6.52 6.64 18.37
CA GLN A 490 -5.45 7.31 19.10
C GLN A 490 -4.12 6.59 18.83
N PHE A 491 -3.19 7.32 18.23
CA PHE A 491 -1.85 6.82 17.93
C PHE A 491 -0.91 7.10 19.12
N SER A 492 -0.14 6.09 19.50
CA SER A 492 0.78 6.01 20.63
C SER A 492 1.77 4.88 20.38
N GLN A 493 2.81 4.76 21.20
CA GLN A 493 3.75 3.63 21.08
C GLN A 493 3.12 2.27 21.44
N GLU A 494 2.03 2.29 22.19
CA GLU A 494 1.22 1.12 22.56
C GLU A 494 0.08 0.87 21.55
N THR A 495 0.00 1.65 20.47
CA THR A 495 -1.11 1.50 19.52
C THR A 495 -1.08 0.13 18.87
N ASN A 496 -2.18 -0.56 19.05
CA ASN A 496 -2.43 -1.85 18.48
C ASN A 496 -2.54 -1.74 16.94
N LEU A 497 -1.58 -2.35 16.24
CA LEU A 497 -1.49 -2.30 14.78
C LEU A 497 -2.74 -2.89 14.09
N ASN A 498 -3.47 -3.78 14.77
CA ASN A 498 -4.68 -4.40 14.24
C ASN A 498 -5.82 -3.40 14.10
N ASN A 499 -5.95 -2.47 15.04
CA ASN A 499 -6.94 -1.39 14.93
C ASN A 499 -6.66 -0.51 13.72
N ILE A 500 -5.38 -0.29 13.40
CA ILE A 500 -5.01 0.50 12.22
C ILE A 500 -5.42 -0.25 10.96
N TYR A 501 -5.07 -1.53 10.84
CA TYR A 501 -5.48 -2.33 9.67
C TYR A 501 -6.98 -2.50 9.53
N GLU A 502 -7.73 -2.63 10.63
CA GLU A 502 -9.18 -2.68 10.60
C GLU A 502 -9.78 -1.39 10.04
N ASN A 503 -9.32 -0.23 10.52
CA ASN A 503 -9.77 1.05 10.01
C ASN A 503 -9.31 1.33 8.57
N LEU A 504 -8.12 0.89 8.19
CA LEU A 504 -7.64 0.95 6.81
C LEU A 504 -8.55 0.13 5.89
N LEU A 505 -8.91 -1.09 6.31
CA LEU A 505 -9.77 -1.97 5.53
C LEU A 505 -11.17 -1.40 5.39
N LYS A 506 -11.73 -0.85 6.47
CA LYS A 506 -13.01 -0.14 6.47
C LYS A 506 -12.97 1.09 5.57
N ALA A 507 -11.93 1.92 5.65
CA ALA A 507 -11.76 3.10 4.79
C ALA A 507 -11.64 2.72 3.30
N VAL A 508 -10.97 1.61 2.99
CA VAL A 508 -10.89 1.07 1.61
C VAL A 508 -12.26 0.60 1.14
N TYR A 509 -13.02 -0.11 1.99
CA TYR A 509 -14.38 -0.54 1.70
C TYR A 509 -15.33 0.65 1.46
N GLU A 510 -15.36 1.62 2.39
CA GLU A 510 -16.20 2.82 2.29
C GLU A 510 -15.88 3.66 1.04
N ARG A 511 -14.60 3.90 0.75
CA ARG A 511 -14.17 4.77 -0.37
C ARG A 511 -14.39 4.20 -1.75
N GLY A 512 -14.25 2.89 -1.89
CA GLY A 512 -14.50 2.27 -3.17
C GLY A 512 -16.00 2.10 -3.43
N TYR A 513 -16.82 1.96 -2.38
CA TYR A 513 -18.00 1.11 -2.54
C TYR A 513 -19.29 1.53 -1.78
N GLU A 514 -19.33 2.61 -0.97
CA GLU A 514 -20.62 3.14 -0.46
C GLU A 514 -20.98 4.58 -0.89
N LYS A 515 -22.13 4.64 -1.59
CA LYS A 515 -23.13 5.71 -1.78
C LYS A 515 -22.79 6.91 -2.70
N ASN A 516 -23.44 6.85 -3.87
CA ASN A 516 -23.87 7.97 -4.74
C ASN A 516 -22.88 8.56 -5.76
N SER A 517 -22.04 7.74 -6.40
CA SER A 517 -21.36 8.12 -7.65
C SER A 517 -21.69 7.17 -8.81
N PRO A 518 -22.28 7.64 -9.93
CA PRO A 518 -22.70 6.80 -11.06
C PRO A 518 -21.56 6.40 -12.01
N GLY A 519 -20.34 6.17 -11.51
CA GLY A 519 -19.15 5.95 -12.34
C GLY A 519 -18.24 4.76 -12.01
N HIS A 520 -18.26 4.22 -10.79
CA HIS A 520 -17.36 3.13 -10.39
C HIS A 520 -18.03 2.14 -9.43
N ARG A 521 -19.05 1.41 -9.91
CA ARG A 521 -19.63 0.28 -9.18
C ARG A 521 -18.88 -1.01 -9.53
N ALA A 522 -17.79 -1.31 -8.83
CA ALA A 522 -17.08 -2.58 -9.05
C ALA A 522 -17.58 -3.72 -8.14
N ILE A 523 -18.38 -3.44 -7.09
CA ILE A 523 -18.89 -4.45 -6.14
C ILE A 523 -20.30 -4.08 -5.64
N GLU A 524 -21.34 -4.27 -6.46
CA GLU A 524 -22.74 -4.06 -6.05
C GLU A 524 -23.24 -5.29 -5.27
N GLY A 525 -23.66 -5.12 -4.01
CA GLY A 525 -24.38 -6.17 -3.24
C GLY A 525 -23.57 -6.98 -2.21
N ILE A 526 -22.37 -6.55 -1.80
CA ILE A 526 -21.52 -7.27 -0.83
C ILE A 526 -21.33 -6.43 0.43
N THR A 527 -21.58 -7.03 1.59
CA THR A 527 -21.43 -6.36 2.89
C THR A 527 -19.95 -6.24 3.29
N GLU A 528 -19.62 -5.27 4.15
CA GLU A 528 -18.27 -5.11 4.72
C GLU A 528 -17.78 -6.43 5.34
N LYS A 529 -18.66 -7.09 6.10
CA LYS A 529 -18.35 -8.36 6.77
C LYS A 529 -17.98 -9.46 5.78
N ASP A 530 -18.73 -9.58 4.69
CA ASP A 530 -18.47 -10.57 3.65
C ASP A 530 -17.17 -10.28 2.90
N PHE A 531 -16.89 -8.99 2.66
CA PHE A 531 -15.64 -8.53 2.07
C PHE A 531 -14.43 -8.89 2.93
N VAL A 532 -14.46 -8.57 4.23
CA VAL A 532 -13.38 -8.93 5.17
C VAL A 532 -13.22 -10.45 5.27
N LEU A 533 -14.33 -11.20 5.26
CA LEU A 533 -14.28 -12.66 5.35
C LEU A 533 -13.54 -13.29 4.16
N ILE A 534 -13.77 -12.81 2.93
CA ILE A 534 -13.03 -13.30 1.76
C ILE A 534 -11.53 -13.01 1.90
N LEU A 535 -11.16 -11.80 2.33
CA LEU A 535 -9.75 -11.45 2.52
C LEU A 535 -9.07 -12.32 3.59
N MET A 536 -9.78 -12.64 4.68
CA MET A 536 -9.29 -13.57 5.70
C MET A 536 -9.07 -14.99 5.15
N GLU A 537 -9.95 -15.50 4.29
CA GLU A 537 -9.76 -16.82 3.66
C GLU A 537 -8.58 -16.82 2.68
N ILE A 538 -8.38 -15.73 1.94
CA ILE A 538 -7.20 -15.58 1.10
C ILE A 538 -5.94 -15.55 1.98
N ALA A 539 -5.99 -14.87 3.14
CA ALA A 539 -4.87 -14.83 4.07
C ALA A 539 -4.51 -16.19 4.67
N LEU A 540 -5.52 -16.97 5.05
CA LEU A 540 -5.31 -18.37 5.45
C LEU A 540 -4.66 -19.19 4.33
N SER A 541 -5.11 -19.00 3.08
CA SER A 541 -4.54 -19.69 1.93
C SER A 541 -3.06 -19.33 1.72
N CYS A 542 -2.69 -18.05 1.86
CA CYS A 542 -1.29 -17.60 1.86
C CYS A 542 -0.47 -18.20 3.01
N TRP A 543 -1.05 -18.26 4.20
CA TRP A 543 -0.37 -18.86 5.35
C TRP A 543 -0.09 -20.34 5.09
N HIS A 544 -1.06 -21.10 4.57
CA HIS A 544 -0.88 -22.51 4.24
C HIS A 544 0.12 -22.74 3.10
N GLY A 545 0.27 -21.80 2.18
CA GLY A 545 1.25 -21.87 1.10
C GLY A 545 2.62 -21.31 1.48
N ASN A 546 3.23 -21.85 2.54
CA ASN A 546 4.55 -21.48 3.07
C ASN A 546 4.61 -20.11 3.79
N GLY A 547 3.49 -19.61 4.31
CA GLY A 547 3.48 -18.39 5.12
C GLY A 547 3.54 -17.08 4.33
N ARG A 548 3.58 -17.15 3.00
CA ARG A 548 3.72 -15.97 2.13
C ARG A 548 2.84 -16.02 0.90
N THR A 549 2.67 -17.18 0.27
CA THR A 549 2.14 -17.26 -1.11
C THR A 549 0.95 -18.20 -1.25
N THR A 550 0.05 -17.96 -2.19
CA THR A 550 -1.12 -18.80 -2.49
C THR A 550 -1.41 -18.85 -3.99
N THR A 551 -2.09 -19.86 -4.50
CA THR A 551 -2.65 -19.86 -5.86
C THR A 551 -4.14 -19.54 -5.88
N VAL A 552 -4.71 -19.22 -7.05
CA VAL A 552 -6.16 -19.00 -7.23
C VAL A 552 -6.93 -20.26 -6.87
N ARG A 553 -6.44 -21.43 -7.28
CA ARG A 553 -7.08 -22.72 -6.96
C ARG A 553 -7.08 -22.97 -5.46
N GLU A 554 -5.98 -22.69 -4.77
CA GLU A 554 -5.90 -22.83 -3.31
C GLU A 554 -6.92 -21.91 -2.60
N ILE A 555 -7.09 -20.67 -3.08
CA ILE A 555 -8.12 -19.75 -2.57
C ILE A 555 -9.53 -20.31 -2.78
N GLU A 556 -9.82 -20.80 -4.00
CA GLU A 556 -11.13 -21.39 -4.33
C GLU A 556 -11.40 -22.61 -3.45
N GLU A 557 -10.45 -23.53 -3.31
CA GLU A 557 -10.55 -24.70 -2.43
C GLU A 557 -10.81 -24.30 -0.97
N HIS A 558 -10.10 -23.29 -0.45
CA HIS A 558 -10.31 -22.76 0.88
C HIS A 558 -11.73 -22.22 1.07
N CYS A 559 -12.21 -21.40 0.13
CA CYS A 559 -13.55 -20.83 0.18
C CYS A 559 -14.63 -21.92 0.05
N GLU A 560 -14.43 -22.90 -0.81
CA GLU A 560 -15.34 -24.05 -0.96
C GLU A 560 -15.43 -24.90 0.31
N ASN A 561 -14.28 -25.23 0.91
CA ASN A 561 -14.20 -26.02 2.13
C ASN A 561 -14.89 -25.35 3.34
N ASN A 562 -14.91 -24.01 3.35
CA ASN A 562 -15.57 -23.21 4.39
C ASN A 562 -17.00 -22.75 4.02
N GLY A 563 -17.59 -23.25 2.93
CA GLY A 563 -18.97 -22.96 2.53
C GLY A 563 -19.18 -21.56 1.91
N LEU A 564 -18.09 -20.90 1.51
CA LEU A 564 -18.07 -19.55 0.97
C LEU A 564 -18.05 -19.52 -0.57
N LYS A 565 -18.28 -20.67 -1.22
CA LYS A 565 -18.32 -20.79 -2.70
C LYS A 565 -19.24 -19.77 -3.36
N ASN A 566 -20.47 -19.63 -2.85
CA ASN A 566 -21.45 -18.70 -3.40
C ASN A 566 -21.05 -17.24 -3.16
N LEU A 567 -20.43 -16.96 -2.00
CA LEU A 567 -19.95 -15.63 -1.68
C LEU A 567 -18.79 -15.24 -2.59
N LEU A 568 -17.81 -16.12 -2.75
CA LEU A 568 -16.71 -15.95 -3.69
C LEU A 568 -17.23 -15.74 -5.11
N LYS A 569 -18.22 -16.52 -5.54
CA LYS A 569 -18.83 -16.37 -6.87
C LYS A 569 -19.55 -15.03 -7.04
N ASN A 570 -20.39 -14.61 -6.09
CA ASN A 570 -21.04 -13.30 -6.14
C ASN A 570 -20.00 -12.16 -6.17
N PHE A 571 -18.93 -12.33 -5.42
CA PHE A 571 -17.79 -11.42 -5.41
C PHE A 571 -17.10 -11.37 -6.78
N GLN A 572 -16.85 -12.52 -7.40
CA GLN A 572 -16.29 -12.62 -8.74
C GLN A 572 -17.19 -12.01 -9.83
N ASP A 573 -18.50 -12.25 -9.75
CA ASP A 573 -19.49 -11.82 -10.73
C ASP A 573 -19.68 -10.30 -10.72
N SER A 574 -19.44 -9.64 -9.58
CA SER A 574 -19.52 -8.18 -9.46
C SER A 574 -18.48 -7.40 -10.28
N PHE A 575 -17.38 -8.05 -10.72
CA PHE A 575 -16.32 -7.44 -11.55
C PHE A 575 -16.51 -7.61 -13.08
N GLN A 576 -17.66 -8.11 -13.54
CA GLN A 576 -17.89 -8.46 -14.94
C GLN A 576 -18.24 -7.24 -15.83
N SER A 577 -17.21 -6.66 -16.43
CA SER A 577 -17.24 -6.23 -17.84
C SER A 577 -16.02 -6.85 -18.52
N ASP A 578 -16.30 -7.80 -19.42
CA ASP A 578 -15.40 -8.67 -20.20
C ASP A 578 -14.69 -9.83 -19.47
N SER A 579 -14.65 -10.95 -20.21
CA SER A 579 -14.53 -12.33 -19.77
C SER A 579 -13.13 -12.74 -19.25
N GLN A 580 -13.16 -13.50 -18.15
CA GLN A 580 -12.07 -14.23 -17.49
C GLN A 580 -10.98 -13.39 -16.78
N GLY A 581 -11.12 -13.24 -15.46
CA GLY A 581 -10.06 -12.72 -14.57
C GLY A 581 -10.52 -12.12 -13.23
N SER A 582 -11.57 -12.64 -12.59
CA SER A 582 -12.26 -11.99 -11.46
C SER A 582 -11.49 -12.02 -10.12
N ILE A 583 -10.91 -13.17 -9.72
CA ILE A 583 -10.08 -13.24 -8.49
C ILE A 583 -8.79 -12.45 -8.67
N THR A 584 -8.15 -12.49 -9.84
CA THR A 584 -6.87 -11.77 -10.05
C THR A 584 -7.04 -10.26 -9.97
N ARG A 585 -8.17 -9.71 -10.45
CA ARG A 585 -8.52 -8.29 -10.23
C ARG A 585 -8.76 -7.96 -8.76
N LEU A 586 -9.46 -8.84 -8.03
CA LEU A 586 -9.66 -8.73 -6.58
C LEU A 586 -8.32 -8.70 -5.83
N LEU A 587 -7.46 -9.69 -6.08
CA LEU A 587 -6.12 -9.77 -5.50
C LEU A 587 -5.33 -8.48 -5.80
N THR A 588 -5.37 -8.00 -7.05
CA THR A 588 -4.64 -6.79 -7.46
C THR A 588 -5.16 -5.51 -6.82
N ALA A 589 -6.49 -5.40 -6.63
CA ALA A 589 -7.14 -4.23 -6.03
C ALA A 589 -6.85 -4.12 -4.53
N PHE A 590 -6.63 -5.24 -3.84
CA PHE A 590 -6.48 -5.30 -2.37
C PHE A 590 -5.09 -5.71 -1.92
N TYR A 591 -4.06 -5.15 -2.55
CA TYR A 591 -2.67 -5.31 -2.12
C TYR A 591 -2.11 -6.72 -2.29
N PHE A 592 -2.47 -7.51 -3.30
CA PHE A 592 -1.70 -8.70 -3.66
C PHE A 592 -0.77 -8.49 -4.85
N ARG A 593 0.35 -9.23 -4.85
CA ARG A 593 1.28 -9.36 -5.96
C ARG A 593 1.51 -10.81 -6.34
N GLU A 594 1.68 -11.05 -7.64
CA GLU A 594 2.26 -12.31 -8.10
C GLU A 594 3.68 -12.44 -7.54
N SER A 595 4.00 -13.56 -6.90
CA SER A 595 5.30 -13.81 -6.23
C SER A 595 6.38 -14.36 -7.18
N GLY A 596 6.01 -14.67 -8.43
CA GLY A 596 6.95 -15.17 -9.46
C GLY A 596 7.25 -16.66 -9.38
N ASP A 597 7.06 -17.27 -8.23
CA ASP A 597 7.22 -18.70 -8.04
C ASP A 597 6.02 -19.46 -8.63
N LEU A 598 6.31 -20.53 -9.38
CA LEU A 598 5.29 -21.46 -9.83
C LEU A 598 5.17 -22.60 -8.81
N ARG A 599 3.99 -22.76 -8.23
CA ARG A 599 3.67 -23.96 -7.46
C ARG A 599 3.02 -24.97 -8.40
N GLY A 600 3.81 -25.93 -8.87
CA GLY A 600 3.42 -26.85 -9.94
C GLY A 600 3.31 -26.14 -11.28
N SER A 601 2.10 -25.77 -11.70
CA SER A 601 1.85 -25.03 -12.95
C SER A 601 1.06 -23.74 -12.79
N GLU A 602 0.75 -23.36 -11.54
CA GLU A 602 -0.04 -22.17 -11.23
C GLU A 602 0.83 -21.04 -10.67
N LYS A 603 0.39 -19.82 -10.96
CA LYS A 603 1.00 -18.60 -10.41
C LYS A 603 0.66 -18.48 -8.94
N THR A 604 1.66 -18.09 -8.17
CA THR A 604 1.50 -17.77 -6.76
C THR A 604 1.32 -16.27 -6.55
N PHE A 605 0.52 -15.92 -5.56
CA PHE A 605 0.17 -14.57 -5.15
C PHE A 605 0.49 -14.40 -3.67
N GLU A 606 0.95 -13.23 -3.27
CA GLU A 606 1.22 -12.87 -1.87
C GLU A 606 0.72 -11.47 -1.57
N PHE A 607 0.49 -11.16 -0.30
CA PHE A 607 0.23 -9.78 0.09
C PHE A 607 1.45 -8.89 -0.17
N THR A 608 1.18 -7.65 -0.55
CA THR A 608 2.15 -6.56 -0.72
C THR A 608 2.91 -6.31 0.57
N HIS A 609 2.20 -6.44 1.70
CA HIS A 609 2.70 -6.27 3.05
C HIS A 609 2.46 -7.55 3.82
N LYS A 610 3.55 -8.17 4.30
CA LYS A 610 3.47 -9.40 5.11
C LYS A 610 2.59 -9.17 6.35
N SER A 611 2.81 -8.04 7.02
CA SER A 611 2.07 -7.62 8.22
C SER A 611 0.56 -7.49 8.02
N PHE A 612 0.10 -7.13 6.81
CA PHE A 612 -1.34 -7.09 6.51
C PHE A 612 -1.96 -8.49 6.38
N GLY A 613 -1.25 -9.41 5.73
CA GLY A 613 -1.65 -10.81 5.66
C GLY A 613 -1.67 -11.48 7.04
N GLU A 614 -0.67 -11.18 7.88
CA GLU A 614 -0.60 -11.65 9.27
C GLU A 614 -1.76 -11.13 10.11
N TYR A 615 -2.11 -9.84 9.97
CA TYR A 615 -3.30 -9.26 10.62
C TYR A 615 -4.58 -10.03 10.27
N LEU A 616 -4.83 -10.28 8.98
CA LEU A 616 -6.03 -10.99 8.53
C LEU A 616 -6.05 -12.45 9.02
N THR A 617 -4.91 -13.13 8.97
CA THR A 617 -4.75 -14.50 9.49
C THR A 617 -4.98 -14.54 11.00
N ALA A 618 -4.39 -13.63 11.76
CA ALA A 618 -4.59 -13.54 13.21
C ALA A 618 -6.05 -13.27 13.57
N ARG A 619 -6.72 -12.34 12.87
CA ARG A 619 -8.16 -12.07 13.05
C ARG A 619 -8.98 -13.35 12.83
N ARG A 620 -8.65 -14.12 11.79
CA ARG A 620 -9.34 -15.37 11.47
C ARG A 620 -9.10 -16.48 12.50
N ILE A 621 -7.89 -16.55 13.06
CA ILE A 621 -7.55 -17.45 14.17
C ILE A 621 -8.39 -17.12 15.40
N VAL A 622 -8.46 -15.86 15.81
CA VAL A 622 -9.27 -15.42 16.97
C VAL A 622 -10.77 -15.63 16.72
N ASP A 623 -11.25 -15.37 15.50
CA ASP A 623 -12.63 -15.68 15.11
C ASP A 623 -12.94 -17.18 15.22
N ARG A 624 -11.98 -18.06 14.92
CA ARG A 624 -12.15 -19.50 15.09
C ARG A 624 -12.23 -19.88 16.57
N VAL A 625 -11.43 -19.28 17.44
CA VAL A 625 -11.51 -19.48 18.90
C VAL A 625 -12.90 -19.11 19.41
N LYS A 626 -13.41 -17.94 19.03
CA LYS A 626 -14.78 -17.49 19.35
C LYS A 626 -15.84 -18.50 18.92
N GLN A 627 -15.71 -19.02 17.69
CA GLN A 627 -16.64 -20.01 17.15
C GLN A 627 -16.58 -21.35 17.89
N ILE A 628 -15.37 -21.85 18.20
CA ILE A 628 -15.19 -23.09 18.95
C ILE A 628 -15.75 -22.95 20.37
N HIS A 629 -15.41 -21.86 21.06
CA HIS A 629 -15.91 -21.56 22.40
C HIS A 629 -17.44 -21.53 22.44
N LYS A 630 -18.06 -20.76 21.54
CA LYS A 630 -19.51 -20.66 21.45
C LYS A 630 -20.17 -22.01 21.20
N LYS A 631 -19.66 -22.80 20.24
CA LYS A 631 -20.26 -24.10 19.92
C LYS A 631 -20.16 -25.10 21.06
N LEU A 632 -19.04 -25.11 21.80
CA LEU A 632 -18.88 -25.97 22.97
C LEU A 632 -19.78 -25.53 24.13
N GLN A 633 -19.98 -24.23 24.33
CA GLN A 633 -20.95 -23.73 25.30
C GLN A 633 -22.39 -24.06 24.91
N ASP A 634 -22.74 -23.92 23.63
CA ASP A 634 -24.07 -24.25 23.13
C ASP A 634 -24.37 -25.75 23.32
N SER A 635 -23.39 -26.64 23.10
CA SER A 635 -23.56 -28.09 23.34
C SER A 635 -23.70 -28.49 24.81
N GLU A 636 -23.17 -27.70 25.76
CA GLU A 636 -23.41 -27.94 27.18
C GLU A 636 -24.86 -27.62 27.59
N ASN A 637 -25.55 -26.76 26.82
CA ASN A 637 -26.89 -26.28 27.11
C ASN A 637 -28.00 -26.92 26.24
N ASP A 638 -27.63 -27.54 25.13
CA ASP A 638 -28.54 -28.16 24.15
C ASP A 638 -28.20 -29.64 23.97
N TYR A 639 -29.05 -30.52 24.50
CA TYR A 639 -28.87 -31.98 24.43
C TYR A 639 -28.96 -32.54 23.00
N ASP A 640 -29.49 -31.78 22.04
CA ASP A 640 -29.56 -32.20 20.62
C ASP A 640 -28.31 -31.77 19.82
N ASN A 641 -27.36 -31.06 20.44
CA ASN A 641 -26.14 -30.56 19.79
C ASN A 641 -24.91 -31.44 20.15
N ASP A 642 -24.52 -32.34 19.24
CA ASP A 642 -23.40 -33.28 19.39
C ASP A 642 -21.99 -32.66 19.17
N TYR A 643 -21.81 -31.35 19.38
CA TYR A 643 -20.49 -30.71 19.20
C TYR A 643 -19.57 -31.02 20.38
N ASP A 644 -18.44 -31.68 20.12
CA ASP A 644 -17.54 -32.17 21.17
C ASP A 644 -16.10 -31.63 21.03
N PRO A 645 -15.23 -31.82 22.05
CA PRO A 645 -13.82 -31.42 21.97
C PRO A 645 -13.07 -32.01 20.77
N ARG A 646 -13.46 -33.21 20.29
CA ARG A 646 -12.85 -33.83 19.13
C ARG A 646 -13.15 -33.04 17.85
N GLN A 647 -14.41 -32.66 17.63
CA GLN A 647 -14.83 -31.82 16.51
C GLN A 647 -14.21 -30.43 16.56
N ALA A 648 -14.05 -29.86 17.76
CA ALA A 648 -13.32 -28.62 17.98
C ALA A 648 -11.86 -28.73 17.51
N LEU A 649 -11.14 -29.80 17.92
CA LEU A 649 -9.75 -30.02 17.49
C LEU A 649 -9.63 -30.32 15.99
N ILE A 650 -10.58 -31.03 15.36
CA ILE A 650 -10.60 -31.20 13.90
C ILE A 650 -10.71 -29.84 13.19
N ALA A 651 -11.62 -28.99 13.66
CA ALA A 651 -11.79 -27.64 13.12
C ALA A 651 -10.53 -26.78 13.33
N TRP A 652 -9.84 -26.94 14.46
CA TRP A 652 -8.59 -26.26 14.77
C TRP A 652 -7.41 -26.72 13.90
N ALA A 653 -7.20 -28.04 13.74
CA ALA A 653 -6.19 -28.59 12.83
C ALA A 653 -6.41 -28.13 11.39
N THR A 654 -7.67 -28.09 10.95
CA THR A 654 -8.04 -27.63 9.60
C THR A 654 -7.68 -26.16 9.40
N LEU A 655 -7.86 -25.32 10.42
CA LEU A 655 -7.52 -23.89 10.37
C LEU A 655 -6.00 -23.66 10.30
N CYS A 656 -5.21 -24.42 11.07
CA CYS A 656 -3.77 -24.15 11.19
C CYS A 656 -2.97 -24.60 9.95
N GLY A 657 -3.41 -25.66 9.30
CA GLY A 657 -2.77 -26.15 8.08
C GLY A 657 -1.29 -26.53 8.24
N PRO A 658 -0.53 -26.57 7.13
CA PRO A 658 0.81 -27.16 7.10
C PRO A 658 1.94 -26.21 7.54
N THR A 659 1.65 -24.93 7.75
CA THR A 659 2.64 -23.89 8.10
C THR A 659 2.53 -23.55 9.58
N ALA A 660 3.67 -23.40 10.26
CA ALA A 660 3.68 -23.00 11.67
C ALA A 660 3.33 -21.52 11.84
N ILE A 661 2.91 -21.14 13.05
CA ILE A 661 2.84 -19.73 13.45
C ILE A 661 4.28 -19.26 13.66
N ASP A 662 4.65 -18.11 13.09
CA ASP A 662 5.91 -17.43 13.38
C ASP A 662 5.69 -16.34 14.43
N GLU A 663 6.78 -15.78 14.96
CA GLU A 663 6.74 -14.73 15.99
C GLU A 663 5.91 -13.51 15.54
N TYR A 664 6.02 -13.15 14.24
CA TYR A 664 5.28 -12.04 13.67
C TYR A 664 3.77 -12.29 13.73
N LEU A 665 3.28 -13.42 13.20
CA LEU A 665 1.87 -13.78 13.27
C LEU A 665 1.39 -13.91 14.72
N PHE A 666 2.22 -14.47 15.61
CA PHE A 666 1.90 -14.58 17.03
C PHE A 666 1.65 -13.20 17.67
N ARG A 667 2.49 -12.20 17.36
CA ARG A 667 2.29 -10.83 17.83
C ARG A 667 0.96 -10.24 17.37
N PHE A 668 0.55 -10.50 16.12
CA PHE A 668 -0.77 -10.11 15.63
C PHE A 668 -1.92 -10.82 16.36
N ILE A 669 -1.75 -12.07 16.78
CA ILE A 669 -2.73 -12.81 17.59
C ILE A 669 -2.87 -12.19 18.99
N VAL A 670 -1.75 -11.89 19.67
CA VAL A 670 -1.77 -11.19 20.97
C VAL A 670 -2.50 -9.84 20.84
N ASN A 671 -2.14 -9.06 19.82
CA ASN A 671 -2.82 -7.82 19.50
C ASN A 671 -4.33 -8.02 19.26
N GLN A 672 -4.75 -9.09 18.58
CA GLN A 672 -6.18 -9.35 18.35
C GLN A 672 -6.92 -9.67 19.65
N MET A 673 -6.29 -10.42 20.57
CA MET A 673 -6.85 -10.75 21.88
C MET A 673 -7.00 -9.50 22.75
N GLN A 674 -6.05 -8.57 22.71
CA GLN A 674 -6.12 -7.28 23.42
C GLN A 674 -7.32 -6.40 23.00
N LEU A 675 -7.88 -6.61 21.81
CA LEU A 675 -9.07 -5.90 21.33
C LEU A 675 -10.39 -6.49 21.86
N GLN A 676 -10.33 -7.60 22.60
CA GLN A 676 -11.50 -8.30 23.13
C GLN A 676 -11.67 -7.99 24.62
N SER A 677 -12.85 -8.28 25.19
CA SER A 677 -13.04 -8.05 26.62
C SER A 677 -12.21 -9.06 27.44
N PRO A 678 -11.56 -8.63 28.55
CA PRO A 678 -10.76 -9.55 29.38
C PRO A 678 -11.54 -10.78 29.87
N ASP A 679 -12.83 -10.60 30.19
CA ASP A 679 -13.70 -11.69 30.62
C ASP A 679 -13.92 -12.73 29.53
N GLU A 680 -14.11 -12.32 28.27
CA GLU A 680 -14.23 -13.25 27.14
C GLU A 680 -12.91 -14.00 26.89
N VAL A 681 -11.77 -13.29 26.91
CA VAL A 681 -10.44 -13.88 26.71
C VAL A 681 -10.15 -14.93 27.77
N LYS A 682 -10.52 -14.67 29.03
CA LYS A 682 -10.41 -15.63 30.15
C LYS A 682 -11.25 -16.89 29.91
N GLN A 683 -12.47 -16.74 29.41
CA GLN A 683 -13.31 -17.89 29.06
C GLN A 683 -12.72 -18.70 27.89
N TRP A 684 -12.11 -18.02 26.91
CA TRP A 684 -11.42 -18.70 25.82
C TRP A 684 -10.18 -19.43 26.29
N GLN A 685 -9.38 -18.85 27.19
CA GLN A 685 -8.24 -19.51 27.83
C GLN A 685 -8.67 -20.82 28.50
N LYS A 686 -9.78 -20.79 29.24
CA LYS A 686 -10.38 -21.99 29.85
C LYS A 686 -10.76 -23.05 28.81
N THR A 687 -11.45 -22.65 27.74
CA THR A 687 -11.80 -23.58 26.64
C THR A 687 -10.55 -24.19 26.02
N LEU A 688 -9.54 -23.38 25.71
CA LEU A 688 -8.28 -23.83 25.12
C LEU A 688 -7.54 -24.78 26.07
N GLY A 689 -7.53 -24.50 27.38
CA GLY A 689 -6.94 -25.39 28.39
C GLY A 689 -7.63 -26.76 28.43
N HIS A 690 -8.97 -26.80 28.36
CA HIS A 690 -9.69 -28.08 28.23
C HIS A 690 -9.37 -28.83 26.93
N LEU A 691 -9.18 -28.11 25.82
CA LEU A 691 -8.79 -28.72 24.55
C LEU A 691 -7.36 -29.26 24.60
N ILE A 692 -6.41 -28.55 25.22
CA ILE A 692 -5.04 -29.04 25.44
C ILE A 692 -5.07 -30.30 26.29
N LYS A 693 -5.85 -30.32 27.38
CA LYS A 693 -6.02 -31.53 28.20
C LYS A 693 -6.54 -32.72 27.39
N TYR A 694 -7.60 -32.49 26.60
CA TYR A 694 -8.17 -33.53 25.75
C TYR A 694 -7.16 -34.05 24.72
N LEU A 695 -6.45 -33.12 24.06
CA LEU A 695 -5.38 -33.38 23.10
C LEU A 695 -4.28 -34.27 23.71
N LEU A 696 -3.81 -33.97 24.92
CA LEU A 696 -2.75 -34.75 25.56
C LEU A 696 -3.17 -36.19 25.90
N VAL A 697 -4.48 -36.42 26.10
CA VAL A 697 -5.03 -37.76 26.40
C VAL A 697 -5.38 -38.54 25.13
N LYS A 698 -5.90 -37.86 24.10
CA LYS A 698 -6.49 -38.50 22.91
C LYS A 698 -5.66 -38.35 21.63
N GLY A 699 -4.67 -37.47 21.64
CA GLY A 699 -3.93 -37.06 20.45
C GLY A 699 -4.72 -36.06 19.59
N MET A 700 -4.04 -35.45 18.62
CA MET A 700 -4.67 -34.59 17.63
C MET A 700 -5.46 -35.45 16.64
N PRO A 701 -6.79 -35.25 16.46
CA PRO A 701 -7.67 -36.14 15.68
C PRO A 701 -7.54 -35.93 14.16
N MET A 702 -6.33 -36.17 13.62
CA MET A 702 -6.00 -35.94 12.22
C MET A 702 -6.76 -36.86 11.25
N GLU A 703 -7.24 -38.00 11.74
CA GLU A 703 -8.10 -38.92 11.00
C GLU A 703 -9.46 -38.33 10.62
N GLY A 704 -9.87 -37.24 11.28
CA GLY A 704 -11.11 -36.51 11.01
C GLY A 704 -11.02 -35.45 9.91
N LEU A 705 -9.83 -35.20 9.35
CA LEU A 705 -9.66 -34.22 8.29
C LEU A 705 -10.29 -34.70 6.97
N LYS A 706 -11.06 -33.84 6.29
CA LYS A 706 -11.69 -34.17 5.01
C LYS A 706 -10.68 -34.50 3.92
N ASN A 707 -9.58 -33.75 3.86
CA ASN A 707 -8.47 -33.95 2.93
C ASN A 707 -7.24 -34.35 3.75
N ARG A 708 -7.02 -35.66 3.93
CA ARG A 708 -5.86 -36.15 4.69
C ARG A 708 -4.60 -36.03 3.83
N PRO A 709 -3.58 -35.29 4.29
CA PRO A 709 -2.31 -35.22 3.61
C PRO A 709 -1.53 -36.54 3.81
N ASN A 710 -0.33 -36.65 3.25
CA ASN A 710 0.49 -37.84 3.52
C ASN A 710 0.92 -37.87 5.01
N PHE A 711 1.35 -39.04 5.50
CA PHE A 711 1.67 -39.21 6.93
C PHE A 711 2.69 -38.19 7.47
N GLN A 712 3.70 -37.80 6.68
CA GLN A 712 4.70 -36.82 7.12
C GLN A 712 4.10 -35.42 7.27
N GLU A 713 3.29 -35.01 6.31
CA GLU A 713 2.56 -33.73 6.33
C GLU A 713 1.48 -33.71 7.41
N GLU A 714 0.80 -34.84 7.66
CA GLU A 714 -0.18 -35.01 8.74
C GLU A 714 0.47 -34.82 10.10
N MET A 715 1.61 -35.47 10.34
CA MET A 715 2.37 -35.28 11.57
C MET A 715 2.86 -33.83 11.72
N ARG A 716 3.28 -33.18 10.63
CA ARG A 716 3.70 -31.76 10.64
C ARG A 716 2.54 -30.84 11.00
N GLN A 717 1.39 -30.99 10.34
CA GLN A 717 0.19 -30.20 10.60
C GLN A 717 -0.32 -30.40 12.02
N ALA A 718 -0.29 -31.64 12.54
CA ALA A 718 -0.64 -31.91 13.93
C ALA A 718 0.23 -31.09 14.88
N ARG A 719 1.56 -31.16 14.73
CA ARG A 719 2.49 -30.38 15.58
C ARG A 719 2.25 -28.88 15.48
N ASN A 720 2.07 -28.34 14.27
CA ASN A 720 1.79 -26.91 14.09
C ASN A 720 0.49 -26.50 14.77
N ALA A 721 -0.56 -27.33 14.66
CA ALA A 721 -1.83 -27.04 15.31
C ALA A 721 -1.74 -27.10 16.83
N GLU A 722 -0.91 -27.98 17.38
CA GLU A 722 -0.66 -28.07 18.81
C GLU A 722 0.17 -26.90 19.35
N GLU A 723 1.25 -26.51 18.67
CA GLU A 723 2.03 -25.32 19.03
C GLU A 723 1.16 -24.06 18.90
N ALA A 724 0.33 -23.96 17.85
CA ALA A 724 -0.63 -22.87 17.72
C ALA A 724 -1.64 -22.85 18.86
N LEU A 725 -2.08 -24.01 19.35
CA LEU A 725 -3.00 -24.11 20.49
C LEU A 725 -2.35 -23.57 21.76
N LEU A 726 -1.07 -23.90 22.00
CA LEU A 726 -0.29 -23.35 23.10
C LEU A 726 -0.07 -21.85 22.95
N ALA A 727 0.32 -21.39 21.76
CA ALA A 727 0.54 -19.98 21.47
C ALA A 727 -0.73 -19.16 21.74
N VAL A 728 -1.89 -19.59 21.23
CA VAL A 728 -3.14 -18.87 21.46
C VAL A 728 -3.59 -18.94 22.93
N PHE A 729 -3.35 -20.06 23.62
CA PHE A 729 -3.58 -20.15 25.07
C PHE A 729 -2.70 -19.16 25.85
N ASN A 730 -1.41 -19.07 25.49
CA ASN A 730 -0.46 -18.12 26.07
C ASN A 730 -0.83 -16.67 25.76
N ALA A 731 -1.28 -16.38 24.53
CA ALA A 731 -1.77 -15.05 24.16
C ALA A 731 -2.93 -14.61 25.06
N CYS A 732 -3.84 -15.53 25.42
CA CYS A 732 -4.87 -15.22 26.41
C CYS A 732 -4.26 -14.89 27.78
N GLY A 733 -3.33 -15.73 28.29
CA GLY A 733 -2.66 -15.51 29.57
C GLY A 733 -1.89 -14.20 29.65
N ARG A 734 -1.21 -13.79 28.57
CA ARG A 734 -0.52 -12.48 28.48
C ARG A 734 -1.47 -11.29 28.52
N VAL A 735 -2.71 -11.45 28.06
CA VAL A 735 -3.72 -10.37 28.05
C VAL A 735 -4.47 -10.30 29.37
N THR A 736 -4.74 -11.44 30.00
CA THR A 736 -5.44 -11.52 31.28
C THR A 736 -4.52 -11.37 32.48
N GLU A 737 -3.22 -11.62 32.31
CA GLU A 737 -2.24 -11.81 33.39
C GLU A 737 -2.68 -12.91 34.39
N GLU A 738 -3.50 -13.86 33.93
CA GLU A 738 -4.06 -14.93 34.75
C GLU A 738 -3.64 -16.32 34.25
N ILE A 739 -3.45 -17.22 35.20
CA ILE A 739 -3.11 -18.63 34.96
C ILE A 739 -4.38 -19.48 34.97
N PHE A 740 -4.55 -20.33 33.96
CA PHE A 740 -5.59 -21.36 33.92
C PHE A 740 -4.99 -22.77 34.06
N PRO A 741 -5.44 -23.60 35.03
CA PRO A 741 -4.90 -24.94 35.23
C PRO A 741 -5.41 -25.92 34.17
N ILE A 742 -4.50 -26.45 33.34
CA ILE A 742 -4.82 -27.42 32.26
C ILE A 742 -5.18 -28.82 32.83
N GLN A 743 -4.87 -29.10 34.10
CA GLN A 743 -5.00 -30.43 34.74
C GLN A 743 -4.23 -31.50 33.95
N TRP A 744 -2.90 -31.45 34.03
CA TRP A 744 -1.98 -32.35 33.33
C TRP A 744 -2.31 -33.83 33.56
N PRO A 745 -2.34 -34.69 32.52
CA PRO A 745 -2.63 -36.12 32.67
C PRO A 745 -1.63 -36.89 33.53
N SER A 746 -0.36 -36.45 33.54
CA SER A 746 0.71 -36.94 34.39
C SER A 746 1.77 -35.84 34.59
N PRO A 747 2.65 -35.94 35.60
CA PRO A 747 3.74 -34.97 35.82
C PRO A 747 4.69 -34.81 34.62
N GLU A 748 4.90 -35.88 33.84
CA GLU A 748 5.76 -35.89 32.64
C GLU A 748 5.06 -35.35 31.39
N ALA A 749 3.74 -35.16 31.42
CA ALA A 749 2.95 -34.88 30.22
C ALA A 749 3.42 -33.63 29.48
N PHE A 750 3.64 -32.53 30.21
CA PHE A 750 4.17 -31.29 29.62
C PHE A 750 5.59 -31.47 29.09
N GLY A 751 6.50 -32.04 29.88
CA GLY A 751 7.89 -32.25 29.47
C GLY A 751 8.03 -33.15 28.23
N ASN A 752 7.15 -34.13 28.05
CA ASN A 752 7.10 -34.98 26.86
C ASN A 752 6.49 -34.25 25.65
N TRP A 753 5.47 -33.43 25.90
CA TRP A 753 4.85 -32.61 24.86
C TRP A 753 5.82 -31.57 24.31
N LEU A 754 6.52 -30.85 25.19
CA LEU A 754 7.54 -29.87 24.84
C LEU A 754 8.65 -30.50 23.99
N ALA A 755 9.19 -31.65 24.41
CA ALA A 755 10.23 -32.35 23.66
C ALA A 755 9.76 -32.75 22.24
N ARG A 756 8.47 -33.09 22.08
CA ARG A 756 7.89 -33.39 20.77
C ARG A 756 7.72 -32.15 19.89
N LEU A 757 7.42 -30.99 20.48
CA LEU A 757 7.34 -29.72 19.76
C LEU A 757 8.73 -29.22 19.33
N GLN A 758 9.76 -29.43 20.16
CA GLN A 758 11.15 -29.04 19.89
C GLN A 758 11.86 -29.99 18.90
N GLY A 759 11.77 -31.30 19.11
CA GLY A 759 12.67 -32.30 18.52
C GLY A 759 12.53 -32.61 17.02
N GLN A 760 11.81 -31.81 16.23
CA GLN A 760 11.58 -32.07 14.80
C GLN A 760 11.74 -30.85 13.88
N ARG A 761 12.23 -29.71 14.37
CA ARG A 761 12.52 -28.54 13.53
C ARG A 761 13.96 -28.60 13.01
N ILE A 762 14.11 -28.32 11.71
CA ILE A 762 15.41 -28.33 11.01
C ILE A 762 16.14 -26.99 11.19
N ASP A 763 15.39 -25.90 11.42
CA ASP A 763 15.93 -24.56 11.65
C ASP A 763 15.95 -24.23 13.15
N LEU A 764 17.17 -24.09 13.68
CA LEU A 764 17.45 -23.84 15.09
C LEU A 764 17.35 -22.35 15.49
N GLU A 765 17.03 -21.45 14.55
CA GLU A 765 17.18 -20.02 14.80
C GLU A 765 16.10 -19.44 15.73
N PHE A 766 14.86 -19.95 15.75
CA PHE A 766 13.79 -19.50 16.68
C PHE A 766 12.72 -20.58 16.94
N MET A 767 12.40 -20.85 18.21
CA MET A 767 11.36 -21.79 18.64
C MET A 767 10.22 -21.10 19.40
N LEU A 768 9.13 -20.75 18.69
CA LEU A 768 7.95 -20.06 19.24
C LEU A 768 7.39 -20.71 20.52
N VAL A 769 7.43 -22.04 20.61
CA VAL A 769 6.99 -22.78 21.80
C VAL A 769 7.64 -22.27 23.11
N LEU A 770 8.92 -21.89 23.08
CA LEU A 770 9.64 -21.40 24.26
C LEU A 770 9.22 -20.00 24.66
N ASP A 771 8.81 -19.17 23.70
CA ASP A 771 8.22 -17.85 23.97
C ASP A 771 6.81 -17.98 24.57
N CYS A 772 6.12 -19.10 24.37
CA CYS A 772 4.71 -19.27 24.73
C CYS A 772 4.48 -19.94 26.09
N LEU A 773 5.43 -19.85 27.04
CA LEU A 773 5.33 -20.50 28.35
C LEU A 773 4.93 -19.56 29.51
N SER A 774 4.76 -18.26 29.25
CA SER A 774 4.32 -17.29 30.27
C SER A 774 2.90 -17.55 30.74
N PHE A 775 2.61 -17.23 32.01
CA PHE A 775 1.32 -17.46 32.66
C PHE A 775 0.79 -18.90 32.53
N LEU A 776 1.69 -19.87 32.34
CA LEU A 776 1.35 -21.29 32.22
C LEU A 776 1.39 -21.96 33.60
N ASP A 777 0.43 -22.85 33.85
CA ASP A 777 0.44 -23.70 35.04
C ASP A 777 1.32 -24.92 34.82
N LEU A 778 2.49 -24.95 35.45
CA LEU A 778 3.48 -26.03 35.40
C LEU A 778 3.71 -26.65 36.79
N GLN A 779 2.74 -26.49 37.69
CA GLN A 779 2.80 -26.99 39.06
C GLN A 779 3.10 -28.49 39.07
N ASN A 780 4.09 -28.90 39.86
CA ASN A 780 4.53 -30.29 40.02
C ASN A 780 4.95 -31.01 38.70
N CYS A 781 5.22 -30.29 37.61
CA CYS A 781 5.67 -30.90 36.36
C CYS A 781 7.12 -31.42 36.46
N LEU A 782 7.41 -32.49 35.73
CA LEU A 782 8.78 -33.04 35.58
C LEU A 782 9.44 -32.49 34.33
N LEU A 783 10.46 -31.65 34.53
CA LEU A 783 11.22 -30.90 33.52
C LEU A 783 12.73 -31.15 33.62
N ILE A 784 13.11 -32.30 34.18
CA ILE A 784 14.50 -32.72 34.40
C ILE A 784 15.27 -32.71 33.07
N HIS A 785 16.45 -32.05 33.06
CA HIS A 785 17.34 -31.90 31.91
C HIS A 785 16.67 -31.35 30.64
N ARG A 786 15.60 -30.56 30.77
CA ARG A 786 14.95 -29.93 29.61
C ARG A 786 15.70 -28.68 29.19
N ASP A 787 15.70 -28.44 27.89
CA ASP A 787 16.24 -27.23 27.30
C ASP A 787 15.15 -26.16 27.22
N LEU A 788 15.29 -25.16 28.08
CA LEU A 788 14.44 -23.97 28.24
C LEU A 788 15.29 -22.69 28.13
N GLY A 789 16.46 -22.75 27.47
CA GLY A 789 17.30 -21.59 27.24
C GLY A 789 16.53 -20.50 26.49
N GLY A 790 16.54 -19.28 27.03
CA GLY A 790 15.81 -18.12 26.50
C GLY A 790 14.28 -18.20 26.62
N ALA A 791 13.72 -19.22 27.29
CA ALA A 791 12.27 -19.38 27.37
C ALA A 791 11.60 -18.23 28.12
N ASN A 792 10.40 -17.85 27.68
CA ASN A 792 9.57 -16.89 28.40
C ASN A 792 8.61 -17.63 29.34
N LEU A 793 8.94 -17.64 30.63
CA LEU A 793 8.19 -18.19 31.76
C LEU A 793 7.67 -17.08 32.70
N GLU A 794 7.52 -15.84 32.20
CA GLU A 794 7.01 -14.72 32.98
C GLU A 794 5.65 -15.08 33.62
N GLY A 795 5.53 -14.87 34.92
CA GLY A 795 4.32 -15.16 35.69
C GLY A 795 3.87 -16.63 35.66
N ALA A 796 4.71 -17.57 35.21
CA ALA A 796 4.35 -18.99 35.19
C ALA A 796 4.27 -19.57 36.62
N ASN A 797 3.42 -20.58 36.81
CA ASN A 797 3.34 -21.32 38.07
C ASN A 797 4.18 -22.59 37.98
N LEU A 798 5.37 -22.58 38.57
CA LEU A 798 6.32 -23.69 38.64
C LEU A 798 6.43 -24.26 40.07
N GLU A 799 5.43 -24.00 40.93
CA GLU A 799 5.43 -24.51 42.31
C GLU A 799 5.59 -26.04 42.33
N GLY A 800 6.57 -26.51 43.11
CA GLY A 800 6.92 -27.92 43.23
C GLY A 800 7.44 -28.58 41.94
N ALA A 801 7.69 -27.85 40.86
CA ALA A 801 8.21 -28.40 39.62
C ALA A 801 9.62 -28.99 39.82
N ASN A 802 9.93 -30.07 39.10
CA ASN A 802 11.28 -30.65 39.10
C ASN A 802 12.04 -30.23 37.84
N LEU A 803 12.93 -29.25 38.00
CA LEU A 803 13.81 -28.65 37.00
C LEU A 803 15.27 -29.07 37.20
N GLU A 804 15.50 -30.23 37.82
CA GLU A 804 16.85 -30.77 38.06
C GLU A 804 17.67 -30.79 36.76
N GLY A 805 18.82 -30.10 36.78
CA GLY A 805 19.73 -29.98 35.66
C GLY A 805 19.11 -29.41 34.37
N ALA A 806 18.01 -28.67 34.45
CA ALA A 806 17.41 -28.00 33.30
C ALA A 806 18.30 -26.83 32.83
N ASN A 807 18.30 -26.56 31.52
CA ASN A 807 18.91 -25.37 30.95
C ASN A 807 17.87 -24.24 30.91
N LEU A 808 18.10 -23.17 31.67
CA LEU A 808 17.30 -21.93 31.76
C LEU A 808 18.19 -20.70 31.48
N GLU A 809 19.30 -20.88 30.75
CA GLU A 809 20.20 -19.78 30.35
C GLU A 809 19.39 -18.65 29.69
N GLY A 810 19.48 -17.43 30.23
CA GLY A 810 18.77 -16.25 29.70
C GLY A 810 17.25 -16.32 29.74
N ALA A 811 16.64 -17.30 30.44
CA ALA A 811 15.19 -17.42 30.52
C ALA A 811 14.55 -16.24 31.27
N ASN A 812 13.36 -15.84 30.85
CA ASN A 812 12.55 -14.84 31.55
C ASN A 812 11.59 -15.53 32.54
N LEU A 813 11.90 -15.45 33.83
CA LEU A 813 11.15 -15.99 34.96
C LEU A 813 10.58 -14.88 35.87
N LYS A 814 10.47 -13.65 35.35
CA LYS A 814 9.95 -12.51 36.10
C LYS A 814 8.58 -12.82 36.70
N GLY A 815 8.43 -12.60 38.00
CA GLY A 815 7.19 -12.85 38.75
C GLY A 815 6.73 -14.32 38.77
N ALA A 816 7.54 -15.27 38.30
CA ALA A 816 7.17 -16.69 38.30
C ALA A 816 7.09 -17.24 39.74
N ASN A 817 6.19 -18.19 39.96
CA ASN A 817 6.09 -18.89 41.23
C ASN A 817 6.90 -20.19 41.18
N LEU A 818 8.05 -20.24 41.84
CA LEU A 818 8.96 -21.38 41.95
C LEU A 818 9.00 -21.96 43.38
N GLU A 819 7.95 -21.72 44.18
CA GLU A 819 7.89 -22.21 45.56
C GLU A 819 8.11 -23.73 45.62
N GLY A 820 9.09 -24.16 46.40
CA GLY A 820 9.44 -25.57 46.57
C GLY A 820 9.95 -26.27 45.29
N ALA A 821 10.26 -25.54 44.22
CA ALA A 821 10.79 -26.14 42.99
C ALA A 821 12.17 -26.76 43.21
N ASN A 822 12.46 -27.87 42.53
CA ASN A 822 13.78 -28.50 42.52
C ASN A 822 14.59 -28.02 41.31
N LEU A 823 15.56 -27.15 41.54
CA LEU A 823 16.49 -26.58 40.55
C LEU A 823 17.93 -27.10 40.77
N TYR A 824 18.09 -28.27 41.38
CA TYR A 824 19.41 -28.86 41.64
C TYR A 824 20.23 -28.94 40.36
N GLY A 825 21.40 -28.30 40.36
CA GLY A 825 22.30 -28.26 39.21
C GLY A 825 21.75 -27.60 37.93
N ALA A 826 20.65 -26.84 38.01
CA ALA A 826 20.10 -26.14 36.86
C ALA A 826 21.01 -24.99 36.40
N ASP A 827 20.99 -24.69 35.09
CA ASP A 827 21.72 -23.56 34.52
C ASP A 827 20.78 -22.36 34.37
N LEU A 828 20.97 -21.30 35.14
CA LEU A 828 20.21 -20.05 35.15
C LEU A 828 21.11 -18.87 34.78
N TYR A 829 22.22 -19.10 34.05
CA TYR A 829 23.13 -18.04 33.63
C TYR A 829 22.37 -16.91 32.93
N GLY A 830 22.50 -15.68 33.45
CA GLY A 830 21.84 -14.49 32.89
C GLY A 830 20.31 -14.50 32.93
N ALA A 831 19.66 -15.38 33.70
CA ALA A 831 18.20 -15.44 33.78
C ALA A 831 17.58 -14.21 34.48
N PHE A 832 16.36 -13.85 34.06
CA PHE A 832 15.58 -12.74 34.63
C PHE A 832 14.57 -13.27 35.65
N LEU A 833 14.79 -13.05 36.94
CA LEU A 833 14.01 -13.58 38.06
C LEU A 833 13.39 -12.47 38.92
N GLU A 834 13.20 -11.27 38.35
CA GLU A 834 12.69 -10.12 39.09
C GLU A 834 11.32 -10.41 39.70
N GLY A 835 11.19 -10.24 41.01
CA GLY A 835 9.96 -10.52 41.76
C GLY A 835 9.53 -12.00 41.78
N ALA A 836 10.36 -12.95 41.34
CA ALA A 836 10.02 -14.37 41.38
C ALA A 836 9.91 -14.90 42.83
N ASN A 837 9.02 -15.87 43.05
CA ASN A 837 8.90 -16.55 44.35
C ASN A 837 9.71 -17.84 44.36
N LEU A 838 10.87 -17.84 45.00
CA LEU A 838 11.77 -18.99 45.18
C LEU A 838 11.70 -19.56 46.62
N GLU A 839 10.61 -19.31 47.36
CA GLU A 839 10.48 -19.81 48.73
C GLU A 839 10.71 -21.33 48.77
N ARG A 840 11.65 -21.77 49.61
CA ARG A 840 12.04 -23.18 49.79
C ARG A 840 12.46 -23.92 48.52
N ALA A 841 12.82 -23.20 47.44
CA ALA A 841 13.36 -23.80 46.24
C ALA A 841 14.74 -24.44 46.53
N ASN A 842 15.02 -25.57 45.87
CA ASN A 842 16.34 -26.22 45.94
C ASN A 842 17.21 -25.77 44.75
N LEU A 843 18.11 -24.81 44.98
CA LEU A 843 19.07 -24.28 43.99
C LEU A 843 20.49 -24.83 44.24
N GLU A 844 20.63 -25.96 44.94
CA GLU A 844 21.94 -26.53 45.23
C GLU A 844 22.71 -26.85 43.93
N GLY A 845 23.94 -26.35 43.84
CA GLY A 845 24.79 -26.50 42.65
C GLY A 845 24.30 -25.79 41.39
N ALA A 846 23.26 -24.97 41.46
CA ALA A 846 22.74 -24.23 40.30
C ALA A 846 23.70 -23.11 39.86
N ASN A 847 23.76 -22.84 38.57
CA ASN A 847 24.50 -21.71 38.02
C ASN A 847 23.59 -20.48 37.91
N LEU A 848 23.78 -19.47 38.76
CA LEU A 848 23.02 -18.22 38.72
C LEU A 848 23.87 -17.04 38.21
N GLU A 849 25.05 -17.28 37.64
CA GLU A 849 25.95 -16.18 37.26
C GLU A 849 25.26 -15.16 36.34
N GLY A 850 25.36 -13.87 36.69
CA GLY A 850 24.71 -12.78 35.97
C GLY A 850 23.18 -12.71 36.06
N ALA A 851 22.52 -13.57 36.83
CA ALA A 851 21.06 -13.58 36.97
C ALA A 851 20.53 -12.34 37.72
N ASN A 852 19.34 -11.88 37.36
CA ASN A 852 18.67 -10.76 38.02
C ASN A 852 17.58 -11.23 39.00
N LEU A 853 17.86 -11.16 40.30
CA LEU A 853 16.94 -11.55 41.38
C LEU A 853 16.30 -10.33 42.07
N GLU A 854 16.21 -9.19 41.40
CA GLU A 854 15.66 -7.96 42.01
C GLU A 854 14.24 -8.18 42.56
N GLY A 855 14.05 -7.95 43.86
CA GLY A 855 12.76 -8.15 44.52
C GLY A 855 12.29 -9.60 44.68
N ALA A 856 13.11 -10.60 44.35
CA ALA A 856 12.74 -12.01 44.46
C ALA A 856 12.62 -12.49 45.92
N ASN A 857 11.74 -13.46 46.18
CA ASN A 857 11.58 -14.07 47.49
C ASN A 857 12.37 -15.39 47.59
N LEU A 858 13.49 -15.41 48.31
CA LEU A 858 14.33 -16.60 48.51
C LEU A 858 14.17 -17.21 49.91
N TYR A 859 13.06 -16.94 50.61
CA TYR A 859 12.90 -17.41 51.98
C TYR A 859 13.06 -18.93 52.10
N GLY A 860 14.04 -19.39 52.88
CA GLY A 860 14.30 -20.82 53.05
C GLY A 860 14.86 -21.54 51.82
N ALA A 861 15.25 -20.83 50.75
CA ALA A 861 15.85 -21.45 49.56
C ALA A 861 17.23 -22.05 49.87
N ASN A 862 17.57 -23.18 49.24
CA ASN A 862 18.87 -23.82 49.36
C ASN A 862 19.80 -23.39 48.22
N LEU A 863 20.80 -22.56 48.52
CA LEU A 863 21.81 -22.06 47.57
C LEU A 863 23.19 -22.71 47.81
N TYR A 864 23.26 -23.85 48.51
CA TYR A 864 24.53 -24.52 48.78
C TYR A 864 25.27 -24.87 47.49
N GLY A 865 26.52 -24.44 47.35
CA GLY A 865 27.32 -24.67 46.14
C GLY A 865 26.82 -23.99 44.87
N ALA A 866 25.86 -23.06 44.94
CA ALA A 866 25.39 -22.29 43.79
C ALA A 866 26.44 -21.26 43.32
N PHE A 867 26.54 -21.02 42.02
CA PHE A 867 27.42 -20.01 41.44
C PHE A 867 26.69 -18.65 41.39
N LEU A 868 27.19 -17.66 42.13
CA LEU A 868 26.50 -16.39 42.36
C LEU A 868 27.25 -15.15 41.82
N GLU A 869 28.24 -15.34 40.95
CA GLU A 869 29.02 -14.21 40.41
C GLU A 869 28.13 -13.27 39.59
N GLY A 870 28.15 -11.97 39.90
CA GLY A 870 27.38 -10.97 39.16
C GLY A 870 25.86 -11.00 39.38
N VAL A 871 25.36 -11.77 40.35
CA VAL A 871 23.92 -11.83 40.66
C VAL A 871 23.43 -10.51 41.27
N ASN A 872 22.30 -10.00 40.77
CA ASN A 872 21.63 -8.84 41.36
C ASN A 872 20.63 -9.25 42.43
N PHE A 873 20.96 -9.07 43.72
CA PHE A 873 20.08 -9.34 44.86
C PHE A 873 19.32 -8.11 45.38
N LYS A 874 19.28 -7.00 44.63
CA LYS A 874 18.63 -5.77 45.10
C LYS A 874 17.18 -6.05 45.54
N ASP A 875 16.80 -5.61 46.74
CA ASP A 875 15.46 -5.80 47.32
C ASP A 875 15.00 -7.27 47.47
N ALA A 876 15.88 -8.26 47.25
CA ALA A 876 15.55 -9.67 47.39
C ALA A 876 15.43 -10.10 48.87
N ASN A 877 14.44 -10.94 49.19
CA ASN A 877 14.30 -11.52 50.52
C ASN A 877 15.15 -12.79 50.67
N VAL A 878 16.38 -12.62 51.15
CA VAL A 878 17.34 -13.72 51.41
C VAL A 878 17.23 -14.30 52.84
N LYS A 879 16.15 -14.01 53.57
CA LYS A 879 16.05 -14.48 54.96
C LYS A 879 15.90 -16.00 55.01
N GLY A 880 16.76 -16.66 55.79
CA GLY A 880 16.69 -18.11 55.96
C GLY A 880 17.21 -18.91 54.76
N THR A 881 17.82 -18.25 53.76
CA THR A 881 18.55 -18.95 52.70
C THR A 881 19.69 -19.77 53.29
N ILE A 882 19.89 -20.98 52.77
CA ILE A 882 21.01 -21.84 53.13
C ILE A 882 22.15 -21.54 52.15
N LEU A 883 23.29 -21.06 52.64
CA LEU A 883 24.49 -20.75 51.87
C LEU A 883 25.67 -21.55 52.40
N ASP A 884 26.70 -21.70 51.57
CA ASP A 884 27.96 -22.27 52.04
C ASP A 884 28.62 -21.36 53.09
N THR A 885 29.24 -21.96 54.10
CA THR A 885 29.79 -21.23 55.26
C THR A 885 30.98 -20.30 54.94
N GLU A 886 31.45 -20.28 53.69
CA GLU A 886 32.59 -19.48 53.23
C GLU A 886 32.25 -18.30 52.29
N VAL A 887 30.97 -18.04 51.98
CA VAL A 887 30.60 -16.89 51.13
C VAL A 887 30.64 -15.59 51.95
N LYS A 888 31.75 -14.85 51.85
CA LYS A 888 31.86 -13.47 52.34
C LYS A 888 30.86 -12.60 51.59
N THR A 889 29.86 -12.13 52.33
CA THR A 889 28.97 -11.06 51.91
C THR A 889 29.74 -9.73 51.90
N GLU A 890 29.92 -9.13 50.72
CA GLU A 890 30.17 -7.70 50.54
C GLU A 890 28.96 -7.03 49.91
#